data_AF-A0A923ES36-F1
#
_entry.id   AF-A0A923ES36-F1
#
_cell.length_a   1.000
_cell.length_b   1.000
_cell.length_c   1.000
_cell.angle_alpha   90.00
_cell.angle_beta   90.00
_cell.angle_gamma   90.00
#
_symmetry.space_group_name_H-M   'P 1'
#
loop_
_entity.id
_entity.type
_entity.pdbx_description
1 polymer ?
#
loop_
_entity_poly.entity_id
_entity_poly.type
_entity_poly.pdbx_seq_one_letter_code
_entity_poly.pdbx_strand_id
1 'polypeptide(L)'
;MTPPGGAPSARTGAAPSGARAPFRPELQGLRALAVLLVIVYHVWVGRVSGGVDVFFLITGFLIVGGLYRAGLRGGVDVVATWRRQLSRLLPAVTVVLAAGLVAGPVLLPESRWSPTIREVVASLLFVQNWELAANAVDYAARNDAASIVQHFWSLSIQGQFYLVAPLVVAGVALAARRDRADLHARLTGTLLAIGGASLAYSVYLTLANQPLAYFHSSTRAWEFALGGLLALWISRVEDRPELTAGVRAALGWAGVLALVSCGLLLQVDRAFPGWAALWPTLAAAAVLVAGRSGHRLGVDRVLSGPVLRTVGDISFPLYLWHWPVLVLTLVHTGQSQLSLGAGTAVIGVSFVLAWLTHRCVERPIADLGVRRALRTGGVLALVVLVGAAGWFGVATARASVPVAAGSPSHPGAGALQPDVEPAALADPGLEVELTPSLAGAPDDWSYHRGTWNCEPVQRDGVELQACTIPPPGDAPPERTVAVAGDSHAQQYVAALLPVAAQRNWEILGLFRGACPLSTVSETDPADEGCTAWNAAVTGELSERRPDAVLTLATRDVRPGLTEVTPAGFVEAWWKLHDAGVPVVAVRDNPRPQFPVPECVGREGRHADACALPRHDVYPSPPPYAELPDVPPNVSFVDVAPAVCGPETCPAEVGNVLVYMDDNHLTATYAETMAPLFADHFADRLGW
;
A
#
# COMPACT_ATOMS: atom_id res chain seq x y z
N MET A 1 -93.46 -6.71 -11.40
CA MET A 1 -92.79 -7.74 -10.57
C MET A 1 -91.28 -7.63 -10.78
N THR A 2 -90.60 -6.97 -9.84
CA THR A 2 -89.17 -7.11 -9.49
C THR A 2 -88.92 -8.45 -8.77
N PRO A 3 -87.68 -8.92 -8.43
CA PRO A 3 -86.27 -8.49 -8.69
C PRO A 3 -85.31 -9.73 -8.96
N PRO A 4 -84.00 -9.79 -8.56
CA PRO A 4 -82.79 -8.93 -8.74
C PRO A 4 -81.62 -9.72 -9.42
N GLY A 5 -80.39 -9.28 -9.71
CA GLY A 5 -79.56 -8.10 -9.44
C GLY A 5 -78.07 -8.52 -9.50
N GLY A 6 -77.19 -7.74 -10.14
CA GLY A 6 -75.74 -7.98 -10.19
C GLY A 6 -74.98 -6.78 -10.75
N ALA A 7 -74.17 -6.13 -9.91
CA ALA A 7 -73.49 -4.86 -10.15
C ALA A 7 -72.30 -4.95 -11.14
N PRO A 8 -71.97 -3.89 -11.90
CA PRO A 8 -70.74 -3.83 -12.68
C PRO A 8 -69.54 -3.35 -11.84
N SER A 9 -68.48 -4.15 -11.79
CA SER A 9 -67.20 -3.80 -11.14
C SER A 9 -66.49 -2.67 -11.89
N ALA A 10 -66.11 -1.62 -11.16
CA ALA A 10 -65.29 -0.53 -11.64
C ALA A 10 -63.91 -1.04 -12.13
N ARG A 11 -63.58 -0.73 -13.40
CA ARG A 11 -62.23 -0.88 -13.93
C ARG A 11 -61.34 0.20 -13.32
N THR A 12 -60.48 -0.18 -12.40
CA THR A 12 -59.40 0.66 -11.86
C THR A 12 -58.40 0.97 -12.98
N GLY A 13 -58.22 2.26 -13.26
CA GLY A 13 -57.23 2.75 -14.20
C GLY A 13 -55.82 2.35 -13.77
N ALA A 14 -55.12 1.62 -14.64
CA ALA A 14 -53.70 1.35 -14.49
C ALA A 14 -52.94 2.69 -14.51
N ALA A 15 -52.24 3.00 -13.41
CA ALA A 15 -51.31 4.11 -13.33
C ALA A 15 -50.21 3.94 -14.39
N PRO A 16 -49.79 5.02 -15.08
CA PRO A 16 -48.73 4.93 -16.09
C PRO A 16 -47.42 4.50 -15.41
N SER A 17 -46.85 3.40 -15.89
CA SER A 17 -45.53 2.90 -15.51
C SER A 17 -44.50 4.00 -15.69
N GLY A 18 -43.87 4.44 -14.60
CA GLY A 18 -42.84 5.47 -14.61
C GLY A 18 -41.73 5.13 -15.61
N ALA A 19 -41.45 6.06 -16.52
CA ALA A 19 -40.42 5.92 -17.54
C ALA A 19 -39.08 5.52 -16.91
N ARG A 20 -38.62 4.29 -17.19
CA ARG A 20 -37.25 3.86 -16.90
C ARG A 20 -36.29 4.77 -17.68
N ALA A 21 -35.23 5.26 -17.03
CA ALA A 21 -34.19 6.00 -17.74
C ALA A 21 -33.64 5.14 -18.90
N PRO A 22 -33.41 5.72 -20.08
CA PRO A 22 -32.92 4.97 -21.24
C PRO A 22 -31.55 4.36 -20.93
N PHE A 23 -31.40 3.07 -21.24
CA PHE A 23 -30.16 2.32 -21.07
C PHE A 23 -29.06 2.89 -21.96
N ARG A 24 -27.86 3.11 -21.39
CA ARG A 24 -26.66 3.63 -22.07
C ARG A 24 -25.64 2.50 -22.29
N PRO A 25 -25.68 1.76 -23.41
CA PRO A 25 -24.77 0.64 -23.67
C PRO A 25 -23.29 1.03 -23.69
N GLU A 26 -22.98 2.27 -24.06
CA GLU A 26 -21.62 2.80 -24.12
C GLU A 26 -20.91 2.82 -22.76
N LEU A 27 -21.66 2.88 -21.64
CA LEU A 27 -21.11 2.77 -20.29
C LEU A 27 -20.45 1.41 -20.04
N GLN A 28 -21.01 0.33 -20.59
CA GLN A 28 -20.41 -0.99 -20.45
C GLN A 28 -19.13 -1.10 -21.27
N GLY A 29 -19.09 -0.52 -22.46
CA GLY A 29 -17.87 -0.44 -23.26
C GLY A 29 -16.77 0.38 -22.58
N LEU A 30 -17.11 1.51 -21.96
CA LEU A 30 -16.14 2.31 -21.21
C LEU A 30 -15.58 1.55 -20.00
N ARG A 31 -16.44 0.82 -19.25
CA ARG A 31 -15.99 -0.08 -18.18
C ARG A 31 -15.07 -1.19 -18.68
N ALA A 32 -15.37 -1.76 -19.86
CA ALA A 32 -14.52 -2.76 -20.48
C ALA A 32 -13.15 -2.19 -20.86
N LEU A 33 -13.12 -1.01 -21.50
CA LEU A 33 -11.87 -0.33 -21.83
C LEU A 33 -11.04 -0.04 -20.58
N ALA A 34 -11.67 0.48 -19.52
CA ALA A 34 -11.00 0.79 -18.27
C ALA A 34 -10.38 -0.44 -17.60
N VAL A 35 -11.11 -1.56 -17.48
CA VAL A 35 -10.55 -2.78 -16.86
C VAL A 35 -9.44 -3.40 -17.72
N LEU A 36 -9.59 -3.41 -19.05
CA LEU A 36 -8.57 -3.93 -19.95
C LEU A 36 -7.27 -3.12 -19.84
N LEU A 37 -7.38 -1.79 -19.77
CA LEU A 37 -6.23 -0.93 -19.55
C LEU A 37 -5.55 -1.19 -18.22
N VAL A 38 -6.30 -1.36 -17.12
CA VAL A 38 -5.74 -1.76 -15.81
C VAL A 38 -4.95 -3.07 -15.93
N ILE A 39 -5.55 -4.09 -16.54
CA ILE A 39 -4.93 -5.42 -16.64
C ILE A 39 -3.66 -5.40 -17.48
N VAL A 40 -3.70 -4.81 -18.68
CA VAL A 40 -2.53 -4.73 -19.57
C VAL A 40 -1.36 -4.04 -18.86
N TYR A 41 -1.65 -2.96 -18.14
CA TYR A 41 -0.64 -2.20 -17.43
C TYR A 41 -0.05 -2.96 -16.24
N HIS A 42 -0.88 -3.65 -15.46
CA HIS A 42 -0.39 -4.49 -14.37
C HIS A 42 0.45 -5.67 -14.87
N VAL A 43 0.03 -6.32 -15.96
CA VAL A 43 0.68 -7.55 -16.46
C VAL A 43 2.00 -7.26 -17.19
N TRP A 44 2.09 -6.19 -17.98
CA TRP A 44 3.24 -5.96 -18.87
C TRP A 44 3.96 -4.61 -18.70
N VAL A 45 3.33 -3.59 -18.15
CA VAL A 45 3.91 -2.23 -18.13
C VAL A 45 4.47 -1.88 -16.74
N GLY A 46 3.91 -2.44 -15.67
CA GLY A 46 4.31 -2.11 -14.30
C GLY A 46 4.00 -0.65 -13.91
N ARG A 47 2.96 -0.03 -14.50
CA ARG A 47 2.54 1.36 -14.25
C ARG A 47 1.04 1.45 -14.05
N VAL A 48 0.52 2.61 -13.62
CA VAL A 48 -0.94 2.84 -13.52
C VAL A 48 -1.47 3.36 -14.85
N SER A 49 -2.61 2.82 -15.29
CA SER A 49 -3.24 3.20 -16.57
C SER A 49 -4.21 4.37 -16.48
N GLY A 50 -4.68 4.72 -15.28
CA GLY A 50 -5.79 5.66 -15.05
C GLY A 50 -7.19 5.01 -15.10
N GLY A 51 -7.28 3.69 -15.35
CA GLY A 51 -8.56 3.01 -15.50
C GLY A 51 -9.39 2.92 -14.20
N VAL A 52 -8.76 2.93 -13.03
CA VAL A 52 -9.45 2.94 -11.73
C VAL A 52 -10.20 4.26 -11.53
N ASP A 53 -9.59 5.39 -11.91
CA ASP A 53 -10.17 6.73 -11.82
C ASP A 53 -11.44 6.83 -12.70
N VAL A 54 -11.45 6.13 -13.85
CA VAL A 54 -12.66 5.96 -14.69
C VAL A 54 -13.76 5.20 -13.95
N PHE A 55 -13.43 4.16 -13.18
CA PHE A 55 -14.44 3.45 -12.38
C PHE A 55 -15.04 4.33 -11.28
N PHE A 56 -14.24 5.18 -10.62
CA PHE A 56 -14.74 6.14 -9.64
C PHE A 56 -15.70 7.16 -10.25
N LEU A 57 -15.34 7.72 -11.41
CA LEU A 57 -16.21 8.61 -12.16
C LEU A 57 -17.53 7.95 -12.58
N ILE A 58 -17.47 6.75 -13.17
CA ILE A 58 -18.69 6.00 -13.57
C ILE A 58 -19.55 5.68 -12.35
N THR A 59 -18.93 5.36 -11.22
CA THR A 59 -19.64 5.06 -9.97
C THR A 59 -20.38 6.30 -9.45
N GLY A 60 -19.71 7.45 -9.42
CA GLY A 60 -20.34 8.74 -9.10
C GLY A 60 -21.53 9.03 -10.02
N PHE A 61 -21.36 8.83 -11.32
CA PHE A 61 -22.41 9.05 -12.33
C PHE A 61 -23.65 8.20 -12.08
N LEU A 62 -23.48 6.89 -11.86
CA LEU A 62 -24.59 5.95 -11.69
C LEU A 62 -25.30 6.14 -10.35
N ILE A 63 -24.54 6.25 -9.25
CA ILE A 63 -25.10 6.29 -7.89
C ILE A 63 -25.74 7.63 -7.60
N VAL A 64 -25.02 8.74 -7.79
CA VAL A 64 -25.56 10.08 -7.51
C VAL A 64 -26.73 10.37 -8.43
N GLY A 65 -26.64 10.02 -9.72
CA GLY A 65 -27.75 10.16 -10.65
C GLY A 65 -28.98 9.34 -10.24
N GLY A 66 -28.79 8.11 -9.76
CA GLY A 66 -29.86 7.27 -9.23
C GLY A 66 -30.54 7.84 -7.99
N LEU A 67 -29.73 8.30 -7.03
CA LEU A 67 -30.18 8.92 -5.78
C LEU A 67 -30.90 10.25 -6.03
N TYR A 68 -30.36 11.09 -6.91
CA TYR A 68 -30.98 12.35 -7.31
C TYR A 68 -32.40 12.12 -7.88
N ARG A 69 -32.53 11.16 -8.80
CA ARG A 69 -33.84 10.78 -9.35
C ARG A 69 -34.79 10.22 -8.29
N ALA A 70 -34.28 9.51 -7.27
CA ALA A 70 -35.09 9.05 -6.15
C ALA A 70 -35.57 10.24 -5.29
N GLY A 71 -34.68 11.18 -4.97
CA GLY A 71 -35.02 12.44 -4.28
C GLY A 71 -36.13 13.22 -4.98
N LEU A 72 -36.08 13.34 -6.31
CA LEU A 72 -37.11 14.00 -7.12
C LEU A 72 -38.51 13.31 -7.05
N ARG A 73 -38.56 12.02 -6.67
CA ARG A 73 -39.78 11.21 -6.58
C ARG A 73 -40.34 11.09 -5.16
N GLY A 74 -39.79 11.81 -4.19
CA GLY A 74 -40.35 11.86 -2.83
C GLY A 74 -39.44 11.33 -1.72
N GLY A 75 -38.17 11.06 -2.01
CA GLY A 75 -37.16 10.80 -0.97
C GLY A 75 -36.10 9.77 -1.34
N VAL A 76 -35.02 9.74 -0.57
CA VAL A 76 -33.91 8.80 -0.71
C VAL A 76 -34.01 7.74 0.39
N ASP A 77 -34.29 6.50 0.01
CA ASP A 77 -34.20 5.36 0.93
C ASP A 77 -32.73 4.89 1.02
N VAL A 78 -32.04 5.40 2.05
CA VAL A 78 -30.63 5.13 2.33
C VAL A 78 -30.41 3.64 2.59
N VAL A 79 -31.21 3.03 3.47
CA VAL A 79 -31.05 1.63 3.89
C VAL A 79 -31.30 0.68 2.72
N ALA A 80 -32.35 0.90 1.93
CA ALA A 80 -32.60 0.08 0.76
C ALA A 80 -31.50 0.24 -0.31
N THR A 81 -30.88 1.41 -0.40
CA THR A 81 -29.73 1.62 -1.29
C THR A 81 -28.54 0.81 -0.82
N TRP A 82 -28.13 0.92 0.44
CA TRP A 82 -27.03 0.12 0.99
C TRP A 82 -27.28 -1.38 0.83
N ARG A 83 -28.49 -1.85 1.12
CA ARG A 83 -28.87 -3.26 0.93
C ARG A 83 -28.69 -3.73 -0.50
N ARG A 84 -29.12 -2.92 -1.50
CA ARG A 84 -28.93 -3.25 -2.92
C ARG A 84 -27.45 -3.30 -3.29
N GLN A 85 -26.65 -2.33 -2.83
CA GLN A 85 -25.25 -2.27 -3.22
C GLN A 85 -24.46 -3.43 -2.60
N LEU A 86 -24.64 -3.69 -1.31
CA LEU A 86 -24.04 -4.83 -0.64
C LEU A 86 -24.47 -6.17 -1.26
N SER A 87 -25.75 -6.32 -1.61
CA SER A 87 -26.24 -7.56 -2.26
C SER A 87 -25.61 -7.83 -3.63
N ARG A 88 -25.08 -6.79 -4.28
CA ARG A 88 -24.42 -6.89 -5.59
C ARG A 88 -22.91 -7.12 -5.47
N LEU A 89 -22.26 -6.53 -4.46
CA LEU A 89 -20.79 -6.56 -4.32
C LEU A 89 -20.29 -7.78 -3.56
N LEU A 90 -20.92 -8.10 -2.42
CA LEU A 90 -20.45 -9.13 -1.50
C LEU A 90 -20.21 -10.51 -2.15
N PRO A 91 -21.07 -11.00 -3.08
CA PRO A 91 -20.88 -12.33 -3.64
C PRO A 91 -19.53 -12.52 -4.35
N ALA A 92 -19.15 -11.62 -5.26
CA ALA A 92 -17.88 -11.76 -5.98
C ALA A 92 -16.67 -11.44 -5.12
N VAL A 93 -16.79 -10.43 -4.23
CA VAL A 93 -15.75 -10.09 -3.25
C VAL A 93 -15.40 -11.30 -2.39
N THR A 94 -16.39 -11.93 -1.77
CA THR A 94 -16.17 -13.05 -0.86
C THR A 94 -15.63 -14.28 -1.57
N VAL A 95 -16.01 -14.54 -2.83
CA VAL A 95 -15.43 -15.64 -3.63
C VAL A 95 -13.94 -15.45 -3.85
N VAL A 96 -13.52 -14.25 -4.24
CA VAL A 96 -12.11 -13.96 -4.54
C VAL A 96 -11.28 -13.98 -3.25
N LEU A 97 -11.79 -13.38 -2.16
CA LEU A 97 -11.12 -13.43 -0.85
C LEU A 97 -11.02 -14.86 -0.32
N ALA A 98 -12.08 -15.68 -0.44
CA ALA A 98 -12.04 -17.08 -0.03
C ALA A 98 -11.05 -17.90 -0.87
N ALA A 99 -10.98 -17.64 -2.18
CA ALA A 99 -9.96 -18.26 -3.03
C ALA A 99 -8.54 -17.84 -2.62
N GLY A 100 -8.34 -16.57 -2.26
CA GLY A 100 -7.08 -16.08 -1.71
C GLY A 100 -6.70 -16.76 -0.39
N LEU A 101 -7.65 -17.01 0.51
CA LEU A 101 -7.42 -17.75 1.76
C LEU A 101 -7.08 -19.23 1.55
N VAL A 102 -7.56 -19.85 0.48
CA VAL A 102 -7.22 -21.24 0.13
C VAL A 102 -5.87 -21.31 -0.58
N ALA A 103 -5.62 -20.39 -1.50
CA ALA A 103 -4.39 -20.35 -2.30
C ALA A 103 -3.19 -19.83 -1.49
N GLY A 104 -3.40 -18.86 -0.59
CA GLY A 104 -2.38 -18.16 0.16
C GLY A 104 -1.43 -19.09 0.93
N PRO A 105 -1.93 -19.93 1.85
CA PRO A 105 -1.08 -20.84 2.62
C PRO A 105 -0.29 -21.86 1.78
N VAL A 106 -0.74 -22.13 0.55
CA VAL A 106 -0.15 -23.16 -0.32
C VAL A 106 0.85 -22.56 -1.32
N LEU A 107 0.58 -21.34 -1.80
CA LEU A 107 1.32 -20.73 -2.91
C LEU A 107 2.15 -19.51 -2.49
N LEU A 108 1.87 -18.90 -1.34
CA LEU A 108 2.65 -17.77 -0.85
C LEU A 108 3.75 -18.22 0.12
N PRO A 109 4.95 -17.62 0.05
CA PRO A 109 5.95 -17.74 1.09
C PRO A 109 5.37 -17.36 2.45
N GLU A 110 5.87 -18.00 3.51
CA GLU A 110 5.37 -17.81 4.87
C GLU A 110 5.51 -16.36 5.34
N SER A 111 6.56 -15.69 4.89
CA SER A 111 6.79 -14.25 5.13
C SER A 111 5.68 -13.35 4.57
N ARG A 112 4.85 -13.82 3.64
CA ARG A 112 3.74 -13.00 3.12
C ARG A 112 2.40 -13.28 3.81
N TRP A 113 2.34 -14.22 4.75
CA TRP A 113 1.08 -14.66 5.34
C TRP A 113 0.44 -13.58 6.22
N SER A 114 1.17 -13.07 7.22
CA SER A 114 0.66 -12.07 8.18
C SER A 114 0.14 -10.80 7.47
N PRO A 115 0.91 -10.14 6.57
CA PRO A 115 0.41 -9.00 5.80
C PRO A 115 -0.81 -9.35 4.94
N THR A 116 -0.78 -10.49 4.23
CA THR A 116 -1.91 -10.90 3.37
C THR A 116 -3.20 -11.13 4.17
N ILE A 117 -3.12 -11.70 5.37
CA ILE A 117 -4.29 -11.95 6.22
C ILE A 117 -4.91 -10.61 6.68
N ARG A 118 -4.08 -9.67 7.14
CA ARG A 118 -4.53 -8.32 7.53
C ARG A 118 -5.27 -7.64 6.38
N GLU A 119 -4.68 -7.69 5.19
CA GLU A 119 -5.27 -7.12 3.98
C GLU A 119 -6.54 -7.84 3.50
N VAL A 120 -6.67 -9.16 3.66
CA VAL A 120 -7.93 -9.87 3.35
C VAL A 120 -9.07 -9.37 4.24
N VAL A 121 -8.82 -9.21 5.54
CA VAL A 121 -9.82 -8.70 6.49
C VAL A 121 -10.15 -7.24 6.19
N ALA A 122 -9.15 -6.40 5.97
CA ALA A 122 -9.33 -4.99 5.61
C ALA A 122 -10.11 -4.83 4.30
N SER A 123 -9.86 -5.69 3.31
CA SER A 123 -10.59 -5.75 2.04
C SER A 123 -12.06 -6.12 2.21
N LEU A 124 -12.37 -7.09 3.07
CA LEU A 124 -13.75 -7.47 3.37
C LEU A 124 -14.53 -6.33 4.05
N LEU A 125 -13.85 -5.56 4.90
CA LEU A 125 -14.41 -4.43 5.63
C LEU A 125 -14.41 -3.11 4.82
N PHE A 126 -13.90 -3.12 3.59
CA PHE A 126 -13.74 -1.94 2.74
C PHE A 126 -12.86 -0.83 3.37
N VAL A 127 -11.80 -1.24 4.09
CA VAL A 127 -10.79 -0.35 4.70
C VAL A 127 -9.37 -0.68 4.25
N GLN A 128 -9.19 -1.53 3.24
CA GLN A 128 -7.89 -1.90 2.67
C GLN A 128 -7.02 -0.70 2.29
N ASN A 129 -7.63 0.37 1.78
CA ASN A 129 -6.87 1.57 1.43
C ASN A 129 -6.27 2.26 2.66
N TRP A 130 -6.89 2.14 3.83
CA TRP A 130 -6.34 2.69 5.07
C TRP A 130 -5.25 1.80 5.67
N GLU A 131 -5.38 0.48 5.53
CA GLU A 131 -4.28 -0.46 5.85
C GLU A 131 -3.04 -0.12 5.02
N LEU A 132 -3.19 0.01 3.70
CA LEU A 132 -2.08 0.38 2.82
C LEU A 132 -1.59 1.81 3.04
N ALA A 133 -2.47 2.74 3.43
CA ALA A 133 -2.06 4.10 3.78
C ALA A 133 -1.22 4.13 5.07
N ALA A 134 -1.57 3.30 6.06
CA ALA A 134 -0.80 3.11 7.27
C ALA A 134 0.56 2.47 6.93
N ASN A 135 0.58 1.40 6.13
CA ASN A 135 1.83 0.76 5.68
C ASN A 135 2.69 1.68 4.80
N ALA A 136 2.08 2.63 4.08
CA ALA A 136 2.82 3.60 3.27
C ALA A 136 3.53 4.68 4.10
N VAL A 137 3.07 4.94 5.33
CA VAL A 137 3.74 5.83 6.29
C VAL A 137 4.57 5.07 7.32
N ASP A 138 4.29 3.77 7.50
CA ASP A 138 5.09 2.86 8.29
C ASP A 138 6.35 2.47 7.50
N TYR A 139 7.49 2.92 7.98
CA TYR A 139 8.76 2.73 7.31
C TYR A 139 9.16 1.25 7.21
N ALA A 140 8.75 0.42 8.17
CA ALA A 140 9.07 -1.01 8.21
C ALA A 140 8.33 -1.79 7.11
N ALA A 141 7.09 -1.39 6.81
CA ALA A 141 6.24 -2.05 5.81
C ALA A 141 6.44 -1.49 4.39
N ARG A 142 7.28 -0.47 4.19
CA ARG A 142 7.43 0.24 2.91
C ARG A 142 8.04 -0.62 1.79
N ASN A 143 8.80 -1.65 2.15
CA ASN A 143 9.41 -2.61 1.21
C ASN A 143 8.58 -3.90 1.03
N ASP A 144 7.40 -3.99 1.64
CA ASP A 144 6.54 -5.16 1.50
C ASP A 144 6.15 -5.38 0.03
N ALA A 145 6.39 -6.60 -0.44
CA ALA A 145 5.94 -6.99 -1.75
C ALA A 145 4.41 -7.00 -1.81
N ALA A 146 3.88 -6.63 -2.98
CA ALA A 146 2.44 -6.58 -3.22
C ALA A 146 1.70 -7.86 -2.77
N SER A 147 0.69 -7.70 -1.92
CA SER A 147 -0.17 -8.81 -1.52
C SER A 147 -1.10 -9.26 -2.66
N ILE A 148 -1.61 -10.48 -2.56
CA ILE A 148 -2.57 -11.04 -3.52
C ILE A 148 -3.92 -10.31 -3.55
N VAL A 149 -4.22 -9.44 -2.58
CA VAL A 149 -5.46 -8.66 -2.49
C VAL A 149 -5.24 -7.16 -2.50
N GLN A 150 -4.01 -6.67 -2.65
CA GLN A 150 -3.69 -5.24 -2.57
C GLN A 150 -4.60 -4.34 -3.41
N HIS A 151 -4.92 -4.74 -4.66
CA HIS A 151 -5.82 -4.01 -5.57
C HIS A 151 -7.25 -3.73 -5.02
N PHE A 152 -7.67 -4.36 -3.92
CA PHE A 152 -8.92 -4.06 -3.22
C PHE A 152 -8.93 -2.66 -2.56
N TRP A 153 -7.80 -1.95 -2.52
CA TRP A 153 -7.73 -0.58 -2.05
C TRP A 153 -8.73 0.33 -2.77
N SER A 154 -8.84 0.21 -4.10
CA SER A 154 -9.74 1.06 -4.88
C SER A 154 -11.20 0.68 -4.63
N LEU A 155 -11.46 -0.61 -4.45
CA LEU A 155 -12.77 -1.11 -4.09
C LEU A 155 -13.18 -0.62 -2.70
N SER A 156 -12.25 -0.52 -1.75
CA SER A 156 -12.50 0.02 -0.41
C SER A 156 -12.94 1.48 -0.44
N ILE A 157 -12.24 2.32 -1.22
CA ILE A 157 -12.65 3.71 -1.46
C ILE A 157 -14.05 3.75 -2.09
N GLN A 158 -14.32 2.90 -3.09
CA GLN A 158 -15.63 2.81 -3.71
C GLN A 158 -16.72 2.35 -2.72
N GLY A 159 -16.41 1.41 -1.83
CA GLY A 159 -17.26 0.94 -0.74
C GLY A 159 -17.64 2.05 0.24
N GLN A 160 -16.65 2.85 0.66
CA GLN A 160 -16.85 4.02 1.52
C GLN A 160 -17.72 5.07 0.81
N PHE A 161 -17.51 5.29 -0.49
CA PHE A 161 -18.38 6.16 -1.28
C PHE A 161 -19.83 5.63 -1.32
N TYR A 162 -20.04 4.33 -1.49
CA TYR A 162 -21.40 3.75 -1.44
C TYR A 162 -22.08 3.94 -0.08
N LEU A 163 -21.31 4.00 1.01
CA LEU A 163 -21.84 4.31 2.34
C LEU A 163 -22.23 5.79 2.45
N VAL A 164 -21.32 6.70 2.06
CA VAL A 164 -21.47 8.15 2.27
C VAL A 164 -22.44 8.81 1.29
N ALA A 165 -22.42 8.45 0.00
CA ALA A 165 -23.19 9.14 -1.03
C ALA A 165 -24.72 9.16 -0.78
N PRO A 166 -25.38 8.05 -0.37
CA PRO A 166 -26.79 8.08 -0.02
C PRO A 166 -27.12 9.05 1.11
N LEU A 167 -26.25 9.17 2.13
CA LEU A 167 -26.45 10.08 3.25
C LEU A 167 -26.36 11.54 2.80
N VAL A 168 -25.34 11.88 2.00
CA VAL A 168 -25.17 13.24 1.47
C VAL A 168 -26.37 13.63 0.60
N VAL A 169 -26.76 12.79 -0.36
CA VAL A 169 -27.89 13.12 -1.24
C VAL A 169 -29.21 13.16 -0.48
N ALA A 170 -29.42 12.27 0.50
CA ALA A 170 -30.60 12.31 1.36
C ALA A 170 -30.65 13.59 2.19
N GLY A 171 -29.53 14.00 2.80
CA GLY A 171 -29.42 15.24 3.57
C GLY A 171 -29.74 16.48 2.73
N VAL A 172 -29.17 16.56 1.52
CA VAL A 172 -29.47 17.65 0.58
C VAL A 172 -30.94 17.65 0.15
N ALA A 173 -31.51 16.47 -0.14
CA ALA A 173 -32.94 16.35 -0.48
C ALA A 173 -33.86 16.72 0.69
N LEU A 174 -33.47 16.39 1.92
CA LEU A 174 -34.17 16.80 3.13
C LEU A 174 -34.02 18.28 3.45
N ALA A 175 -32.98 18.96 2.97
CA ALA A 175 -32.83 20.41 3.10
C ALA A 175 -33.60 21.18 2.03
N ALA A 176 -33.78 20.59 0.84
CA ALA A 176 -34.42 21.22 -0.32
C ALA A 176 -35.96 21.14 -0.33
N ARG A 177 -36.63 20.98 0.83
CA ARG A 177 -38.01 20.45 1.04
C ARG A 177 -39.17 21.10 0.25
N ARG A 178 -38.95 22.10 -0.59
CA ARG A 178 -40.01 22.82 -1.30
C ARG A 178 -39.92 22.84 -2.83
N ASP A 179 -38.77 22.56 -3.46
CA ASP A 179 -38.64 22.62 -4.93
C ASP A 179 -37.58 21.65 -5.52
N ARG A 180 -37.89 21.08 -6.69
CA ARG A 180 -36.96 20.28 -7.51
C ARG A 180 -35.79 21.11 -8.02
N ALA A 181 -36.02 22.38 -8.34
CA ALA A 181 -34.95 23.29 -8.76
C ALA A 181 -33.95 23.53 -7.62
N ASP A 182 -34.45 23.63 -6.38
CA ASP A 182 -33.64 23.78 -5.17
C ASP A 182 -32.78 22.54 -4.89
N LEU A 183 -33.32 21.32 -5.04
CA LEU A 183 -32.53 20.09 -4.92
C LEU A 183 -31.39 20.04 -5.94
N HIS A 184 -31.66 20.39 -7.20
CA HIS A 184 -30.66 20.37 -8.26
C HIS A 184 -29.51 21.37 -7.99
N ALA A 185 -29.86 22.60 -7.63
CA ALA A 185 -28.89 23.66 -7.33
C ALA A 185 -28.04 23.32 -6.11
N ARG A 186 -28.68 22.91 -5.00
CA ARG A 186 -27.98 22.54 -3.76
C ARG A 186 -27.06 21.34 -3.96
N LEU A 187 -27.54 20.29 -4.62
CA LEU A 187 -26.72 19.10 -4.85
C LEU A 187 -25.53 19.42 -5.76
N THR A 188 -25.72 20.25 -6.79
CA THR A 188 -24.62 20.75 -7.62
C THR A 188 -23.60 21.51 -6.76
N GLY A 189 -24.05 22.46 -5.93
CA GLY A 189 -23.18 23.20 -5.03
C GLY A 189 -22.42 22.31 -4.04
N THR A 190 -23.09 21.31 -3.45
CA THR A 190 -22.45 20.33 -2.56
C THR A 190 -21.39 19.51 -3.26
N LEU A 191 -21.66 19.01 -4.48
CA LEU A 191 -20.69 18.23 -5.24
C LEU A 191 -19.51 19.09 -5.73
N LEU A 192 -19.73 20.36 -6.09
CA LEU A 192 -18.66 21.30 -6.40
C LEU A 192 -17.78 21.59 -5.18
N ALA A 193 -18.38 21.78 -4.01
CA ALA A 193 -17.64 22.02 -2.77
C ALA A 193 -16.80 20.80 -2.38
N ILE A 194 -17.40 19.59 -2.37
CA ILE A 194 -16.70 18.34 -2.08
C ILE A 194 -15.61 18.09 -3.13
N GLY A 195 -15.94 18.22 -4.41
CA GLY A 195 -15.01 17.98 -5.50
C GLY A 195 -13.83 18.95 -5.51
N GLY A 196 -14.09 20.24 -5.32
CA GLY A 196 -13.05 21.28 -5.25
C GLY A 196 -12.13 21.08 -4.05
N ALA A 197 -12.69 20.86 -2.85
CA ALA A 197 -11.90 20.62 -1.64
C ALA A 197 -11.07 19.33 -1.74
N SER A 198 -11.67 18.26 -2.25
CA SER A 198 -11.00 16.97 -2.45
C SER A 198 -9.88 17.05 -3.49
N LEU A 199 -10.07 17.74 -4.62
CA LEU A 199 -9.04 17.93 -5.63
C LEU A 199 -7.88 18.80 -5.10
N ALA A 200 -8.19 19.90 -4.39
CA ALA A 200 -7.18 20.74 -3.78
C ALA A 200 -6.34 19.97 -2.76
N TYR A 201 -6.99 19.18 -1.89
CA TYR A 201 -6.31 18.31 -0.94
C TYR A 201 -5.51 17.21 -1.61
N SER A 202 -6.00 16.65 -2.73
CA SER A 202 -5.28 15.68 -3.56
C SER A 202 -3.97 16.25 -4.09
N VAL A 203 -4.00 17.47 -4.65
CA VAL A 203 -2.78 18.14 -5.13
C VAL A 203 -1.81 18.42 -4.00
N TYR A 204 -2.29 19.00 -2.89
CA TYR A 204 -1.47 19.30 -1.72
C TYR A 204 -0.80 18.04 -1.14
N LEU A 205 -1.58 17.01 -0.84
CA LEU A 205 -1.07 15.80 -0.19
C LEU A 205 -0.17 14.99 -1.14
N THR A 206 -0.41 15.02 -2.45
CA THR A 206 0.48 14.38 -3.43
C THR A 206 1.88 15.01 -3.41
N LEU A 207 1.96 16.34 -3.26
CA LEU A 207 3.24 17.04 -3.14
C LEU A 207 3.92 16.79 -1.79
N ALA A 208 3.15 16.66 -0.71
CA ALA A 208 3.69 16.45 0.63
C ALA A 208 4.05 14.99 0.94
N ASN A 209 3.23 14.04 0.52
CA ASN A 209 3.37 12.59 0.74
C ASN A 209 2.54 11.82 -0.29
N GLN A 210 3.13 11.57 -1.47
CA GLN A 210 2.45 10.87 -2.57
C GLN A 210 1.93 9.47 -2.21
N PRO A 211 2.69 8.60 -1.50
CA PRO A 211 2.20 7.27 -1.13
C PRO A 211 0.93 7.31 -0.26
N LEU A 212 0.89 8.20 0.74
CA LEU A 212 -0.31 8.43 1.55
C LEU A 212 -1.44 8.99 0.68
N ALA A 213 -1.15 10.02 -0.14
CA ALA A 213 -2.14 10.63 -1.03
C ALA A 213 -2.79 9.62 -1.97
N TYR A 214 -2.03 8.61 -2.40
CA TYR A 214 -2.49 7.60 -3.35
C TYR A 214 -3.64 6.76 -2.78
N PHE A 215 -3.55 6.33 -1.51
CA PHE A 215 -4.56 5.49 -0.86
C PHE A 215 -5.60 6.25 -0.03
N HIS A 216 -5.40 7.54 0.23
CA HIS A 216 -6.29 8.34 1.06
C HIS A 216 -7.67 8.57 0.40
N SER A 217 -8.77 8.28 1.09
CA SER A 217 -10.11 8.38 0.48
C SER A 217 -10.50 9.80 0.07
N SER A 218 -10.12 10.81 0.86
CA SER A 218 -10.49 12.21 0.59
C SER A 218 -9.74 12.84 -0.58
N THR A 219 -8.60 12.29 -1.03
CA THR A 219 -7.88 12.78 -2.22
C THR A 219 -8.49 12.24 -3.52
N ARG A 220 -9.41 11.26 -3.41
CA ARG A 220 -10.11 10.59 -4.52
C ARG A 220 -11.60 10.95 -4.62
N ALA A 221 -12.17 11.56 -3.58
CA ALA A 221 -13.60 11.87 -3.53
C ALA A 221 -14.08 12.77 -4.68
N TRP A 222 -13.22 13.63 -5.23
CA TRP A 222 -13.54 14.52 -6.35
C TRP A 222 -13.89 13.78 -7.64
N GLU A 223 -13.37 12.57 -7.85
CA GLU A 223 -13.61 11.77 -9.06
C GLU A 223 -15.06 11.29 -9.10
N PHE A 224 -15.56 10.84 -7.95
CA PHE A 224 -16.98 10.52 -7.77
C PHE A 224 -17.86 11.77 -7.86
N ALA A 225 -17.41 12.90 -7.30
CA ALA A 225 -18.15 14.15 -7.36
C ALA A 225 -18.30 14.64 -8.82
N LEU A 226 -17.23 14.55 -9.62
CA LEU A 226 -17.24 14.84 -11.06
C LEU A 226 -18.22 13.95 -11.81
N GLY A 227 -18.21 12.63 -11.52
CA GLY A 227 -19.21 11.70 -12.06
C GLY A 227 -20.64 12.09 -11.69
N GLY A 228 -20.87 12.47 -10.43
CA GLY A 228 -22.18 12.94 -9.95
C GLY A 228 -22.63 14.23 -10.62
N LEU A 229 -21.74 15.21 -10.77
CA LEU A 229 -22.00 16.45 -11.51
C LEU A 229 -22.37 16.15 -12.96
N LEU A 230 -21.62 15.25 -13.61
CA LEU A 230 -21.94 14.82 -14.95
C LEU A 230 -23.35 14.20 -15.01
N ALA A 231 -23.74 13.34 -14.06
CA ALA A 231 -25.08 12.76 -14.04
C ALA A 231 -26.21 13.78 -13.89
N LEU A 232 -25.96 14.90 -13.20
CA LEU A 232 -26.94 15.99 -13.04
C LEU A 232 -27.04 16.86 -14.30
N TRP A 233 -25.94 17.06 -15.01
CA TRP A 233 -25.86 18.04 -16.09
C TRP A 233 -25.82 17.45 -17.50
N ILE A 234 -25.61 16.13 -17.65
CA ILE A 234 -25.38 15.48 -18.94
C ILE A 234 -26.48 15.77 -19.96
N SER A 235 -27.76 15.74 -19.58
CA SER A 235 -28.86 16.03 -20.52
C SER A 235 -28.79 17.45 -21.07
N ARG A 236 -28.50 18.45 -20.20
CA ARG A 236 -28.38 19.84 -20.63
C ARG A 236 -27.16 20.08 -21.52
N VAL A 237 -26.11 19.28 -21.35
CA VAL A 237 -24.93 19.32 -22.22
C VAL A 237 -25.27 18.70 -23.56
N GLU A 238 -25.89 17.53 -23.58
CA GLU A 238 -26.24 16.80 -24.83
C GLU A 238 -27.28 17.53 -25.69
N ASP A 239 -28.19 18.30 -25.08
CA ASP A 239 -29.22 19.06 -25.78
C ASP A 239 -28.69 20.37 -26.41
N ARG A 240 -27.39 20.68 -26.27
CA ARG A 240 -26.78 21.88 -26.84
C ARG A 240 -26.67 21.79 -28.37
N PRO A 241 -27.10 22.83 -29.12
CA PRO A 241 -27.08 22.82 -30.58
C PRO A 241 -25.67 22.75 -31.17
N GLU A 242 -24.64 23.17 -30.43
CA GLU A 242 -23.24 23.15 -30.86
C GLU A 242 -22.64 21.73 -30.87
N LEU A 243 -23.21 20.79 -30.09
CA LEU A 243 -22.77 19.39 -30.05
C LEU A 243 -23.38 18.59 -31.20
N THR A 244 -23.00 18.94 -32.41
CA THR A 244 -23.38 18.17 -33.60
C THR A 244 -22.87 16.72 -33.53
N ALA A 245 -23.49 15.81 -34.29
CA ALA A 245 -23.09 14.40 -34.33
C ALA A 245 -21.60 14.20 -34.65
N GLY A 246 -21.02 15.04 -35.53
CA GLY A 246 -19.60 15.01 -35.87
C GLY A 246 -18.69 15.44 -34.71
N VAL A 247 -19.05 16.53 -34.01
CA VAL A 247 -18.31 17.02 -32.83
C VAL A 247 -18.33 15.97 -31.71
N ARG A 248 -19.47 15.34 -31.46
CA ARG A 248 -19.59 14.28 -30.46
C ARG A 248 -18.74 13.06 -30.82
N ALA A 249 -18.71 12.66 -32.10
CA ALA A 249 -17.84 11.59 -32.56
C ALA A 249 -16.35 11.91 -32.35
N ALA A 250 -15.91 13.12 -32.71
CA ALA A 250 -14.53 13.57 -32.52
C ALA A 250 -14.16 13.63 -31.02
N LEU A 251 -15.05 14.20 -30.18
CA LEU A 251 -14.87 14.28 -28.73
C LEU A 251 -14.73 12.88 -28.11
N GLY A 252 -15.55 11.93 -28.55
CA GLY A 252 -15.50 10.56 -28.06
C GLY A 252 -14.18 9.86 -28.40
N TRP A 253 -13.69 10.00 -29.64
CA TRP A 253 -12.39 9.46 -30.03
C TRP A 253 -11.23 10.15 -29.32
N ALA A 254 -11.29 11.48 -29.18
CA ALA A 254 -10.30 12.24 -28.41
C ALA A 254 -10.25 11.75 -26.96
N GLY A 255 -11.40 11.49 -26.34
CA GLY A 255 -11.49 10.91 -24.99
C GLY A 255 -10.88 9.51 -24.91
N VAL A 256 -11.16 8.61 -25.88
CA VAL A 256 -10.54 7.27 -25.90
C VAL A 256 -9.03 7.34 -26.10
N LEU A 257 -8.56 8.17 -27.03
CA LEU A 257 -7.12 8.35 -27.28
C LEU A 257 -6.41 8.91 -26.06
N ALA A 258 -6.99 9.95 -25.43
CA ALA A 258 -6.46 10.51 -24.19
C ALA A 258 -6.42 9.47 -23.06
N LEU A 259 -7.45 8.63 -22.93
CA LEU A 259 -7.48 7.59 -21.92
C LEU A 259 -6.39 6.53 -22.15
N VAL A 260 -6.21 6.07 -23.40
CA VAL A 260 -5.18 5.09 -23.74
C VAL A 260 -3.77 5.66 -23.59
N SER A 261 -3.57 6.95 -23.86
CA SER A 261 -2.27 7.62 -23.75
C SER A 261 -1.89 7.97 -22.31
N CYS A 262 -2.82 7.90 -21.35
CA CYS A 262 -2.62 8.34 -19.97
C CYS A 262 -1.38 7.74 -19.32
N GLY A 263 -1.30 6.40 -19.23
CA GLY A 263 -0.15 5.73 -18.62
C GLY A 263 1.12 5.68 -19.48
N LEU A 264 1.04 6.08 -20.76
CA LEU A 264 2.21 6.19 -21.66
C LEU A 264 2.92 7.52 -21.49
N LEU A 265 2.15 8.60 -21.28
CA LEU A 265 2.66 9.97 -21.24
C LEU A 265 2.93 10.48 -19.83
N LEU A 266 2.21 9.98 -18.81
CA LEU A 266 2.34 10.46 -17.44
C LEU A 266 3.30 9.58 -16.63
N GLN A 267 4.23 10.22 -15.93
CA GLN A 267 5.03 9.60 -14.88
C GLN A 267 4.18 9.47 -13.61
N VAL A 268 3.56 8.31 -13.47
CA VAL A 268 2.57 8.00 -12.44
C VAL A 268 3.17 8.05 -11.04
N ASP A 269 4.39 7.55 -10.91
CA ASP A 269 5.15 7.41 -9.67
C ASP A 269 5.28 8.71 -8.88
N ARG A 270 5.28 9.87 -9.55
CA ARG A 270 5.40 11.18 -8.89
C ARG A 270 4.13 12.03 -8.97
N ALA A 271 3.31 11.83 -9.99
CA ALA A 271 2.23 12.77 -10.30
C ALA A 271 0.83 12.29 -9.90
N PHE A 272 0.62 10.99 -9.66
CA PHE A 272 -0.69 10.44 -9.29
C PHE A 272 -0.89 10.40 -7.77
N PRO A 273 -2.07 10.73 -7.21
CA PRO A 273 -3.25 11.25 -7.89
C PRO A 273 -3.06 12.67 -8.42
N GLY A 274 -2.98 13.64 -7.50
CA GLY A 274 -2.85 15.06 -7.78
C GLY A 274 -3.70 15.57 -8.94
N TRP A 275 -3.11 16.49 -9.69
CA TRP A 275 -3.70 17.04 -10.91
C TRP A 275 -3.62 16.07 -12.09
N ALA A 276 -2.71 15.10 -12.07
CA ALA A 276 -2.51 14.15 -13.17
C ALA A 276 -3.74 13.25 -13.39
N ALA A 277 -4.46 12.90 -12.31
CA ALA A 277 -5.70 12.15 -12.37
C ALA A 277 -6.86 12.90 -13.08
N LEU A 278 -6.74 14.22 -13.34
CA LEU A 278 -7.68 14.94 -14.24
C LEU A 278 -7.66 14.38 -15.66
N TRP A 279 -6.52 13.84 -16.11
CA TRP A 279 -6.38 13.33 -17.46
C TRP A 279 -7.32 12.15 -17.76
N PRO A 280 -7.25 11.00 -17.06
CA PRO A 280 -8.13 9.86 -17.34
C PRO A 280 -9.60 10.15 -17.00
N THR A 281 -9.87 10.99 -15.98
CA THR A 281 -11.24 11.33 -15.57
C THR A 281 -11.94 12.26 -16.57
N LEU A 282 -11.27 13.31 -17.06
CA LEU A 282 -11.83 14.18 -18.10
C LEU A 282 -11.94 13.45 -19.45
N ALA A 283 -11.00 12.55 -19.75
CA ALA A 283 -11.08 11.67 -20.91
C ALA A 283 -12.33 10.79 -20.86
N ALA A 284 -12.61 10.15 -19.72
CA ALA A 284 -13.83 9.38 -19.51
C ALA A 284 -15.09 10.25 -19.58
N ALA A 285 -15.08 11.45 -18.98
CA ALA A 285 -16.19 12.39 -19.06
C ALA A 285 -16.50 12.78 -20.52
N ALA A 286 -15.46 13.03 -21.34
CA ALA A 286 -15.60 13.32 -22.76
C ALA A 286 -16.27 12.16 -23.52
N VAL A 287 -15.86 10.91 -23.25
CA VAL A 287 -16.50 9.72 -23.83
C VAL A 287 -17.97 9.62 -23.44
N LEU A 288 -18.32 9.92 -22.19
CA LEU A 288 -19.71 9.88 -21.71
C LEU A 288 -20.58 10.97 -22.33
N VAL A 289 -20.08 12.21 -22.45
CA VAL A 289 -20.78 13.33 -23.10
C VAL A 289 -21.00 13.06 -24.59
N ALA A 290 -20.02 12.41 -25.24
CA ALA A 290 -20.12 12.00 -26.63
C ALA A 290 -21.17 10.91 -26.90
N GLY A 291 -21.60 10.15 -25.87
CA GLY A 291 -22.44 8.96 -25.99
C GLY A 291 -23.76 9.20 -26.74
N ARG A 292 -24.24 8.23 -27.52
CA ARG A 292 -25.42 8.39 -28.41
C ARG A 292 -25.20 9.46 -29.49
N SER A 293 -24.02 9.50 -30.08
CA SER A 293 -23.63 10.53 -31.08
C SER A 293 -24.52 10.51 -32.32
N GLY A 294 -25.13 9.37 -32.63
CA GLY A 294 -25.89 9.15 -33.87
C GLY A 294 -25.02 9.10 -35.13
N HIS A 295 -23.71 9.30 -34.99
CA HIS A 295 -22.76 9.37 -36.10
C HIS A 295 -22.29 7.98 -36.53
N ARG A 296 -22.01 7.81 -37.84
CA ARG A 296 -21.61 6.49 -38.37
C ARG A 296 -20.27 6.00 -37.81
N LEU A 297 -19.36 6.94 -37.55
CA LEU A 297 -18.02 6.73 -37.01
C LEU A 297 -17.91 7.08 -35.52
N GLY A 298 -19.04 7.20 -34.81
CA GLY A 298 -19.05 7.51 -33.39
C GLY A 298 -18.40 6.40 -32.56
N VAL A 299 -17.55 6.78 -31.60
CA VAL A 299 -16.89 5.83 -30.68
C VAL A 299 -17.91 5.03 -29.86
N ASP A 300 -19.08 5.63 -29.61
CA ASP A 300 -20.20 5.02 -28.89
C ASP A 300 -20.71 3.75 -29.58
N ARG A 301 -20.57 3.62 -30.90
CA ARG A 301 -20.89 2.36 -31.62
C ARG A 301 -19.91 1.25 -31.32
N VAL A 302 -18.62 1.56 -31.26
CA VAL A 302 -17.57 0.60 -30.92
C VAL A 302 -17.76 0.14 -29.48
N LEU A 303 -17.90 1.09 -28.55
CA LEU A 303 -18.14 0.82 -27.12
C LEU A 303 -19.45 0.08 -26.86
N SER A 304 -20.47 0.30 -27.70
CA SER A 304 -21.74 -0.45 -27.63
C SER A 304 -21.71 -1.81 -28.31
N GLY A 305 -20.56 -2.23 -28.86
CA GLY A 305 -20.38 -3.52 -29.51
C GLY A 305 -20.66 -4.70 -28.56
N PRO A 306 -21.09 -5.87 -29.08
CA PRO A 306 -21.44 -7.03 -28.25
C PRO A 306 -20.25 -7.54 -27.40
N VAL A 307 -19.04 -7.52 -27.95
CA VAL A 307 -17.81 -7.96 -27.26
C VAL A 307 -17.53 -7.06 -26.06
N LEU A 308 -17.39 -5.75 -26.28
CA LEU A 308 -17.09 -4.81 -25.19
C LEU A 308 -18.20 -4.74 -24.15
N ARG A 309 -19.48 -4.91 -24.54
CA ARG A 309 -20.56 -5.03 -23.56
C ARG A 309 -20.42 -6.27 -22.69
N THR A 310 -20.06 -7.42 -23.28
CA THR A 310 -19.87 -8.67 -22.53
C THR A 310 -18.69 -8.55 -21.56
N VAL A 311 -17.58 -7.96 -22.00
CA VAL A 311 -16.44 -7.65 -21.11
C VAL A 311 -16.86 -6.66 -20.02
N GLY A 312 -17.68 -5.66 -20.35
CA GLY A 312 -18.24 -4.70 -19.41
C GLY A 312 -19.14 -5.33 -18.34
N ASP A 313 -19.90 -6.36 -18.73
CA ASP A 313 -20.76 -7.11 -17.81
C ASP A 313 -19.95 -7.87 -16.76
N ILE A 314 -18.81 -8.45 -17.16
CA ILE A 314 -17.89 -9.16 -16.25
C ILE A 314 -16.76 -8.28 -15.70
N SER A 315 -16.77 -6.96 -15.97
CA SER A 315 -15.62 -6.09 -15.66
C SER A 315 -15.29 -6.07 -14.17
N PHE A 316 -16.29 -6.25 -13.31
CA PHE A 316 -16.11 -6.26 -11.86
C PHE A 316 -15.38 -7.52 -11.38
N PRO A 317 -15.89 -8.75 -11.61
CA PRO A 317 -15.14 -9.95 -11.22
C PRO A 317 -13.82 -10.09 -11.97
N LEU A 318 -13.70 -9.54 -13.19
CA LEU A 318 -12.43 -9.49 -13.93
C LEU A 318 -11.41 -8.60 -13.23
N TYR A 319 -11.83 -7.43 -12.73
CA TYR A 319 -10.98 -6.59 -11.88
C TYR A 319 -10.59 -7.31 -10.58
N LEU A 320 -11.43 -8.17 -10.01
CA LEU A 320 -11.05 -8.88 -8.78
C LEU A 320 -10.06 -10.03 -9.01
N TRP A 321 -10.20 -10.78 -10.11
CA TRP A 321 -9.37 -11.97 -10.36
C TRP A 321 -8.03 -11.67 -11.01
N HIS A 322 -7.90 -10.59 -11.78
CA HIS A 322 -6.66 -10.34 -12.53
C HIS A 322 -5.42 -10.21 -11.64
N TRP A 323 -5.58 -9.62 -10.46
CA TRP A 323 -4.47 -9.32 -9.57
C TRP A 323 -3.98 -10.53 -8.76
N PRO A 324 -4.84 -11.31 -8.07
CA PRO A 324 -4.38 -12.54 -7.41
C PRO A 324 -3.70 -13.50 -8.40
N VAL A 325 -4.25 -13.68 -9.61
CA VAL A 325 -3.65 -14.57 -10.62
C VAL A 325 -2.28 -14.05 -11.04
N LEU A 326 -2.13 -12.74 -11.26
CA LEU A 326 -0.85 -12.12 -11.58
C LEU A 326 0.17 -12.29 -10.44
N VAL A 327 -0.17 -11.87 -9.22
CA VAL A 327 0.75 -11.88 -8.06
C VAL A 327 1.19 -13.31 -7.75
N LEU A 328 0.26 -14.28 -7.72
CA LEU A 328 0.60 -15.68 -7.49
C LEU A 328 1.54 -16.24 -8.58
N THR A 329 1.36 -15.81 -9.83
CA THR A 329 2.26 -16.21 -10.94
C THR A 329 3.65 -15.59 -10.77
N LEU A 330 3.74 -14.31 -10.42
CA LEU A 330 5.02 -13.62 -10.19
C LEU A 330 5.78 -14.27 -9.03
N VAL A 331 5.09 -14.53 -7.91
CA VAL A 331 5.66 -15.22 -6.75
C VAL A 331 6.15 -16.62 -7.10
N HIS A 332 5.32 -17.41 -7.81
CA HIS A 332 5.67 -18.79 -8.18
C HIS A 332 6.85 -18.86 -9.17
N THR A 333 6.94 -17.90 -10.10
CA THR A 333 8.01 -17.87 -11.11
C THR A 333 9.27 -17.14 -10.64
N GLY A 334 9.20 -16.41 -9.52
CA GLY A 334 10.28 -15.53 -9.06
C GLY A 334 10.61 -14.38 -10.01
N GLN A 335 9.71 -14.06 -10.95
CA GLN A 335 9.92 -13.01 -11.95
C GLN A 335 9.27 -11.69 -11.52
N SER A 336 9.91 -10.58 -11.87
CA SER A 336 9.35 -9.23 -11.66
C SER A 336 8.45 -8.77 -12.83
N GLN A 337 8.59 -9.39 -14.01
CA GLN A 337 7.78 -9.11 -15.19
C GLN A 337 7.46 -10.40 -15.95
N LEU A 338 6.26 -10.47 -16.53
CA LEU A 338 5.83 -11.62 -17.32
C LEU A 338 6.16 -11.43 -18.81
N SER A 339 6.59 -12.53 -19.44
CA SER A 339 6.64 -12.59 -20.90
C SER A 339 5.25 -12.39 -21.53
N LEU A 340 5.19 -12.04 -22.82
CA LEU A 340 3.93 -11.93 -23.55
C LEU A 340 3.08 -13.21 -23.47
N GLY A 341 3.73 -14.38 -23.53
CA GLY A 341 3.07 -15.68 -23.41
C GLY A 341 2.47 -15.89 -22.02
N ALA A 342 3.28 -15.75 -20.96
CA ALA A 342 2.83 -15.93 -19.58
C ALA A 342 1.75 -14.91 -19.19
N GLY A 343 1.91 -13.65 -19.58
CA GLY A 343 0.92 -12.61 -19.36
C GLY A 343 -0.41 -12.89 -20.06
N THR A 344 -0.37 -13.40 -21.29
CA THR A 344 -1.59 -13.78 -22.02
C THR A 344 -2.32 -14.92 -21.31
N ALA A 345 -1.59 -15.90 -20.77
CA ALA A 345 -2.17 -16.98 -19.96
C ALA A 345 -2.82 -16.46 -18.68
N VAL A 346 -2.15 -15.54 -17.95
CA VAL A 346 -2.70 -14.88 -16.75
C VAL A 346 -4.01 -14.16 -17.07
N ILE A 347 -4.05 -13.39 -18.16
CA ILE A 347 -5.27 -12.71 -18.61
C ILE A 347 -6.36 -13.72 -18.96
N GLY A 348 -6.03 -14.77 -19.72
CA GLY A 348 -6.96 -15.83 -20.11
C GLY A 348 -7.61 -16.52 -18.89
N VAL A 349 -6.80 -16.91 -17.91
CA VAL A 349 -7.27 -17.51 -16.64
C VAL A 349 -8.18 -16.53 -15.90
N SER A 350 -7.78 -15.27 -15.80
CA SER A 350 -8.57 -14.22 -15.15
C SER A 350 -9.94 -14.03 -15.80
N PHE A 351 -10.02 -14.09 -17.14
CA PHE A 351 -11.27 -14.05 -17.89
C PHE A 351 -12.18 -15.24 -17.58
N VAL A 352 -11.60 -16.45 -17.55
CA VAL A 352 -12.36 -17.68 -17.24
C VAL A 352 -12.93 -17.61 -15.83
N LEU A 353 -12.10 -17.26 -14.84
CA LEU A 353 -12.52 -17.13 -13.44
C LEU A 353 -13.58 -16.03 -13.27
N ALA A 354 -13.39 -14.88 -13.91
CA ALA A 354 -14.36 -13.79 -13.88
C ALA A 354 -15.71 -14.19 -14.49
N TRP A 355 -15.68 -14.90 -15.63
CA TRP A 355 -16.89 -15.41 -16.28
C TRP A 355 -17.60 -16.45 -15.40
N LEU A 356 -16.86 -17.37 -14.78
CA LEU A 356 -17.41 -18.36 -13.85
C LEU A 356 -18.04 -17.69 -12.62
N THR A 357 -17.35 -16.74 -11.99
CA THR A 357 -17.91 -15.97 -10.85
C THR A 357 -19.17 -15.23 -11.27
N HIS A 358 -19.16 -14.56 -12.41
CA HIS A 358 -20.34 -13.84 -12.92
C HIS A 358 -21.53 -14.78 -13.18
N ARG A 359 -21.28 -15.92 -13.86
CA ARG A 359 -22.33 -16.83 -14.32
C ARG A 359 -22.89 -17.74 -13.22
N CYS A 360 -22.03 -18.18 -12.31
CA CYS A 360 -22.34 -19.19 -11.30
C CYS A 360 -22.60 -18.60 -9.91
N VAL A 361 -22.14 -17.38 -9.63
CA VAL A 361 -22.29 -16.75 -8.30
C VAL A 361 -23.10 -15.46 -8.39
N GLU A 362 -22.65 -14.48 -9.16
CA GLU A 362 -23.31 -13.16 -9.19
C GLU A 362 -24.75 -13.24 -9.71
N ARG A 363 -24.96 -13.83 -10.90
CA ARG A 363 -26.31 -13.92 -11.49
C ARG A 363 -27.27 -14.72 -10.62
N PRO A 364 -26.95 -15.96 -10.19
CA PRO A 364 -27.89 -16.73 -9.38
C PRO A 364 -28.24 -16.04 -8.07
N ILE A 365 -27.26 -15.42 -7.39
CA ILE A 365 -27.50 -14.74 -6.11
C ILE A 365 -28.31 -13.45 -6.30
N ALA A 366 -28.06 -12.69 -7.36
CA ALA A 366 -28.84 -11.51 -7.69
C ALA A 366 -30.33 -11.84 -7.92
N ASP A 367 -30.62 -13.01 -8.50
CA ASP A 367 -31.99 -13.48 -8.78
C ASP A 367 -32.76 -13.90 -7.51
N LEU A 368 -32.07 -14.20 -6.40
CA LEU A 368 -32.70 -14.58 -5.12
C LEU A 368 -33.39 -13.40 -4.40
N GLY A 369 -33.18 -12.18 -4.89
CA GLY A 369 -33.65 -10.95 -4.26
C GLY A 369 -32.77 -10.49 -3.10
N VAL A 370 -32.81 -9.17 -2.82
CA VAL A 370 -31.85 -8.47 -1.95
C VAL A 370 -31.66 -9.11 -0.57
N ARG A 371 -32.75 -9.54 0.10
CA ARG A 371 -32.64 -10.12 1.46
C ARG A 371 -31.89 -11.45 1.47
N ARG A 372 -32.15 -12.34 0.51
CA ARG A 372 -31.47 -13.64 0.42
C ARG A 372 -30.03 -13.46 -0.01
N ALA A 373 -29.78 -12.58 -0.99
CA ALA A 373 -28.45 -12.22 -1.43
C ALA A 373 -27.56 -11.71 -0.29
N LEU A 374 -28.08 -10.84 0.59
CA LEU A 374 -27.35 -10.38 1.76
C LEU A 374 -27.07 -11.49 2.78
N ARG A 375 -28.02 -12.41 3.01
CA ARG A 375 -27.79 -13.55 3.89
C ARG A 375 -26.70 -14.46 3.34
N THR A 376 -26.76 -14.81 2.06
CA THR A 376 -25.73 -15.62 1.40
C THR A 376 -24.38 -14.91 1.45
N GLY A 377 -24.31 -13.62 1.10
CA GLY A 377 -23.08 -12.84 1.19
C GLY A 377 -22.54 -12.75 2.62
N GLY A 378 -23.41 -12.62 3.62
CA GLY A 378 -23.02 -12.63 5.03
C GLY A 378 -22.45 -13.96 5.51
N VAL A 379 -23.02 -15.09 5.06
CA VAL A 379 -22.47 -16.42 5.35
C VAL A 379 -21.10 -16.58 4.69
N LEU A 380 -20.94 -16.17 3.43
CA LEU A 380 -19.65 -16.23 2.74
C LEU A 380 -18.60 -15.33 3.41
N ALA A 381 -18.99 -14.12 3.85
CA ALA A 381 -18.13 -13.24 4.62
C ALA A 381 -17.68 -13.87 5.95
N LEU A 382 -18.60 -14.55 6.66
CA LEU A 382 -18.24 -15.28 7.88
C LEU A 382 -17.25 -16.41 7.61
N VAL A 383 -17.42 -17.16 6.52
CA VAL A 383 -16.45 -18.19 6.10
C VAL A 383 -15.08 -17.60 5.84
N VAL A 384 -15.01 -16.44 5.17
CA VAL A 384 -13.76 -15.70 4.97
C VAL A 384 -13.13 -15.30 6.30
N LEU A 385 -13.90 -14.76 7.25
CA LEU A 385 -13.38 -14.37 8.57
C LEU A 385 -12.87 -15.56 9.39
N VAL A 386 -13.62 -16.68 9.39
CA VAL A 386 -13.19 -17.91 10.07
C VAL A 386 -11.93 -18.49 9.43
N GLY A 387 -11.85 -18.49 8.09
CA GLY A 387 -10.66 -18.92 7.37
C GLY A 387 -9.44 -18.03 7.65
N ALA A 388 -9.64 -16.71 7.66
CA ALA A 388 -8.59 -15.74 8.01
C ALA A 388 -8.11 -15.93 9.46
N ALA A 389 -9.03 -16.12 10.41
CA ALA A 389 -8.67 -16.38 11.81
C ALA A 389 -7.93 -17.71 11.98
N GLY A 390 -8.34 -18.77 11.25
CA GLY A 390 -7.63 -20.05 11.23
C GLY A 390 -6.22 -19.93 10.67
N TRP A 391 -6.07 -19.24 9.53
CA TRP A 391 -4.75 -18.99 8.94
C TRP A 391 -3.87 -18.12 9.84
N PHE A 392 -4.45 -17.09 10.47
CA PHE A 392 -3.76 -16.27 11.47
C PHE A 392 -3.26 -17.11 12.63
N GLY A 393 -4.10 -18.00 13.19
CA GLY A 393 -3.68 -18.91 14.26
C GLY A 393 -2.50 -19.80 13.86
N VAL A 394 -2.48 -20.31 12.62
CA VAL A 394 -1.34 -21.08 12.09
C VAL A 394 -0.10 -20.20 11.92
N ALA A 395 -0.25 -19.00 11.34
CA ALA A 395 0.85 -18.06 11.15
C ALA A 395 1.47 -17.66 12.49
N THR A 396 0.66 -17.31 13.49
CA THR A 396 1.12 -17.00 14.85
C THR A 396 1.82 -18.20 15.49
N ALA A 397 1.25 -19.41 15.38
CA ALA A 397 1.89 -20.61 15.93
C ALA A 397 3.27 -20.89 15.32
N ARG A 398 3.45 -20.56 14.03
CA ARG A 398 4.76 -20.65 13.36
C ARG A 398 5.70 -19.49 13.70
N ALA A 399 5.17 -18.30 13.96
CA ALA A 399 5.96 -17.13 14.37
C ALA A 399 6.44 -17.23 15.83
N SER A 400 5.68 -17.91 16.70
CA SER A 400 5.85 -17.84 18.15
C SER A 400 6.88 -18.79 18.75
N VAL A 401 7.92 -19.20 18.03
CA VAL A 401 8.99 -20.02 18.61
C VAL A 401 9.88 -19.11 19.46
N PRO A 402 9.76 -19.10 20.79
CA PRO A 402 10.43 -18.11 21.62
C PRO A 402 11.85 -18.61 21.89
N VAL A 403 12.79 -18.18 21.07
CA VAL A 403 14.21 -18.38 21.34
C VAL A 403 14.90 -17.06 21.58
N ALA A 404 15.64 -16.97 22.68
CA ALA A 404 16.46 -15.81 22.99
C ALA A 404 17.58 -15.68 21.95
N ALA A 405 17.64 -14.51 21.31
CA ALA A 405 18.76 -14.10 20.47
C ALA A 405 20.06 -14.16 21.28
N GLY A 406 21.14 -14.66 20.67
CA GLY A 406 22.44 -14.79 21.33
C GLY A 406 22.54 -15.96 22.31
N SER A 407 21.52 -16.84 22.37
CA SER A 407 21.61 -18.09 23.12
C SER A 407 22.60 -19.07 22.48
N PRO A 408 23.10 -20.09 23.20
CA PRO A 408 24.04 -21.05 22.65
C PRO A 408 23.51 -21.81 21.41
N SER A 409 22.19 -21.97 21.27
CA SER A 409 21.56 -22.56 20.09
C SER A 409 21.30 -21.56 18.98
N HIS A 410 21.21 -20.25 19.29
CA HIS A 410 20.96 -19.17 18.34
C HIS A 410 21.95 -18.02 18.51
N PRO A 411 23.26 -18.28 18.35
CA PRO A 411 24.31 -17.29 18.60
C PRO A 411 24.30 -16.12 17.62
N GLY A 412 23.63 -16.23 16.46
CA GLY A 412 23.56 -15.16 15.46
C GLY A 412 24.95 -14.68 15.03
N ALA A 413 25.17 -13.36 15.02
CA ALA A 413 26.45 -12.73 14.69
C ALA A 413 27.63 -13.26 15.52
N GLY A 414 27.39 -13.75 16.74
CA GLY A 414 28.40 -14.38 17.58
C GLY A 414 29.07 -15.61 16.93
N ALA A 415 28.38 -16.30 16.01
CA ALA A 415 28.95 -17.45 15.28
C ALA A 415 29.97 -17.08 14.20
N LEU A 416 30.12 -15.79 13.85
CA LEU A 416 31.14 -15.30 12.92
C LEU A 416 32.41 -14.82 13.62
N GLN A 417 32.40 -14.80 14.96
CA GLN A 417 33.57 -14.38 15.74
C GLN A 417 34.64 -15.50 15.77
N PRO A 418 35.93 -15.18 15.56
CA PRO A 418 37.00 -16.19 15.51
C PRO A 418 37.18 -16.98 16.81
N ASP A 419 36.88 -16.36 17.95
CA ASP A 419 37.16 -16.87 19.30
C ASP A 419 35.93 -17.52 19.97
N VAL A 420 34.78 -17.52 19.30
CA VAL A 420 33.53 -18.09 19.80
C VAL A 420 33.31 -19.43 19.11
N GLU A 421 33.68 -20.53 19.78
CA GLU A 421 33.17 -21.86 19.44
C GLU A 421 31.66 -21.87 19.72
N PRO A 422 30.79 -21.89 18.69
CA PRO A 422 29.36 -21.97 18.93
C PRO A 422 29.09 -23.28 19.67
N ALA A 423 28.34 -23.26 20.77
CA ALA A 423 27.91 -24.50 21.43
C ALA A 423 27.07 -25.43 20.52
N ALA A 424 26.72 -24.96 19.32
CA ALA A 424 25.92 -25.62 18.29
C ALA A 424 26.66 -26.73 17.50
N LEU A 425 27.79 -27.26 17.99
CA LEU A 425 28.34 -28.54 17.54
C LEU A 425 28.06 -29.72 18.50
N ALA A 426 27.22 -29.52 19.53
CA ALA A 426 26.98 -30.55 20.55
C ALA A 426 26.05 -31.70 20.13
N ASP A 427 25.20 -31.54 19.10
CA ASP A 427 24.38 -32.65 18.57
C ASP A 427 24.00 -32.43 17.08
N PRO A 428 24.71 -33.07 16.13
CA PRO A 428 24.42 -33.02 14.70
C PRO A 428 23.05 -33.57 14.28
N GLY A 429 22.31 -34.21 15.19
CA GLY A 429 20.97 -34.77 14.95
C GLY A 429 19.81 -33.87 15.39
N LEU A 430 20.09 -32.73 16.03
CA LEU A 430 19.06 -31.81 16.51
C LEU A 430 18.74 -30.77 15.42
N GLU A 431 17.57 -30.87 14.79
CA GLU A 431 17.06 -29.79 13.94
C GLU A 431 16.74 -28.57 14.81
N VAL A 432 17.65 -27.58 14.82
CA VAL A 432 17.43 -26.29 15.49
C VAL A 432 16.60 -25.42 14.55
N GLU A 433 15.44 -24.95 15.01
CA GLU A 433 14.55 -24.08 14.21
C GLU A 433 15.22 -22.73 13.90
N LEU A 434 14.77 -22.08 12.83
CA LEU A 434 15.24 -20.75 12.44
C LEU A 434 14.51 -19.67 13.26
N THR A 435 15.25 -18.67 13.76
CA THR A 435 14.66 -17.51 14.46
C THR A 435 15.05 -16.16 13.81
N PRO A 436 14.12 -15.19 13.66
CA PRO A 436 12.68 -15.43 13.63
C PRO A 436 12.33 -16.46 12.56
N SER A 437 11.20 -17.14 12.71
CA SER A 437 10.73 -18.03 11.65
C SER A 437 10.40 -17.22 10.40
N LEU A 438 10.32 -17.87 9.24
CA LEU A 438 9.99 -17.19 7.99
C LEU A 438 8.64 -16.46 8.06
N ALA A 439 7.67 -16.99 8.82
CA ALA A 439 6.39 -16.35 9.07
C ALA A 439 6.46 -15.12 9.99
N GLY A 440 7.43 -15.11 10.92
CA GLY A 440 7.64 -14.02 11.88
C GLY A 440 8.61 -12.93 11.39
N ALA A 441 9.47 -13.24 10.42
CA ALA A 441 10.51 -12.34 9.93
C ALA A 441 10.00 -10.93 9.51
N PRO A 442 8.88 -10.78 8.77
CA PRO A 442 8.39 -9.45 8.36
C PRO A 442 7.94 -8.57 9.53
N ASP A 443 7.51 -9.17 10.63
CA ASP A 443 7.09 -8.45 11.84
C ASP A 443 8.29 -8.28 12.83
N ASP A 444 9.51 -8.77 12.49
CA ASP A 444 10.69 -8.74 13.35
C ASP A 444 11.52 -7.45 13.21
N TRP A 445 10.87 -6.30 13.36
CA TRP A 445 11.48 -4.98 13.20
C TRP A 445 11.97 -4.37 14.52
N SER A 446 13.07 -3.59 14.48
CA SER A 446 13.67 -3.00 15.68
C SER A 446 12.75 -2.01 16.41
N TYR A 447 11.82 -1.37 15.69
CA TYR A 447 10.84 -0.47 16.29
C TYR A 447 9.89 -1.18 17.26
N HIS A 448 9.61 -2.46 17.03
CA HIS A 448 8.77 -3.27 17.92
C HIS A 448 9.53 -3.77 19.15
N ARG A 449 10.83 -3.45 19.27
CA ARG A 449 11.64 -3.76 20.45
C ARG A 449 11.57 -2.58 21.44
N GLY A 450 11.08 -2.88 22.63
CA GLY A 450 10.88 -1.89 23.68
C GLY A 450 9.57 -1.09 23.54
N THR A 451 9.37 -0.16 24.47
CA THR A 451 8.20 0.73 24.50
C THR A 451 8.66 2.16 24.29
N TRP A 452 8.36 2.71 23.11
CA TRP A 452 8.73 4.08 22.76
C TRP A 452 7.79 5.10 23.39
N ASN A 453 8.38 6.12 24.03
CA ASN A 453 7.69 7.32 24.47
C ASN A 453 7.99 8.46 23.49
N CYS A 454 7.03 8.76 22.61
CA CYS A 454 7.22 9.76 21.55
C CYS A 454 6.54 11.09 21.88
N GLU A 455 7.28 12.18 21.66
CA GLU A 455 6.78 13.54 21.82
C GLU A 455 7.07 14.36 20.55
N PRO A 456 6.12 15.20 20.09
CA PRO A 456 6.37 16.10 18.98
C PRO A 456 7.29 17.26 19.41
N VAL A 457 8.34 17.50 18.65
CA VAL A 457 9.29 18.61 18.87
C VAL A 457 9.29 19.52 17.65
N GLN A 458 9.07 20.82 17.86
CA GLN A 458 9.07 21.81 16.78
C GLN A 458 10.46 22.44 16.63
N ARG A 459 11.05 22.33 15.44
CA ARG A 459 12.39 22.87 15.14
C ARG A 459 12.41 23.47 13.75
N ASP A 460 12.72 24.77 13.66
CA ASP A 460 12.81 25.50 12.39
C ASP A 460 11.61 25.33 11.44
N GLY A 461 10.40 25.20 12.01
CA GLY A 461 9.16 25.00 11.25
C GLY A 461 8.90 23.56 10.80
N VAL A 462 9.73 22.60 11.24
CA VAL A 462 9.56 21.16 11.04
C VAL A 462 9.13 20.52 12.36
N GLU A 463 8.10 19.67 12.31
CA GLU A 463 7.72 18.81 13.43
C GLU A 463 8.54 17.52 13.38
N LEU A 464 9.38 17.31 14.39
CA LEU A 464 10.09 16.06 14.64
C LEU A 464 9.29 15.19 15.59
N GLN A 465 9.43 13.87 15.47
CA GLN A 465 8.97 12.90 16.48
C GLN A 465 10.21 12.43 17.24
N ALA A 466 10.39 12.93 18.46
CA ALA A 466 11.46 12.50 19.34
C ALA A 466 10.94 11.37 20.22
N CYS A 467 11.47 10.16 20.03
CA CYS A 467 11.01 8.98 20.73
C CYS A 467 12.08 8.45 21.67
N THR A 468 11.79 8.24 22.95
CA THR A 468 12.75 7.66 23.89
C THR A 468 12.38 6.25 24.33
N ILE A 469 13.40 5.44 24.59
CA ILE A 469 13.28 4.22 25.38
C ILE A 469 14.09 4.45 26.66
N PRO A 470 13.43 4.57 27.82
CA PRO A 470 14.11 4.74 29.10
C PRO A 470 14.81 3.43 29.51
N PRO A 471 15.86 3.50 30.33
CA PRO A 471 16.47 2.30 30.89
C PRO A 471 15.49 1.56 31.83
N PRO A 472 15.73 0.26 32.11
CA PRO A 472 14.93 -0.48 33.07
C PRO A 472 15.04 0.10 34.50
N GLY A 473 13.90 0.27 35.17
CA GLY A 473 13.82 0.75 36.55
C GLY A 473 13.53 2.25 36.66
N ASP A 474 13.63 2.79 37.89
CA ASP A 474 13.27 4.18 38.21
C ASP A 474 14.49 5.12 38.32
N ALA A 475 15.71 4.60 38.17
CA ALA A 475 16.92 5.41 38.24
C ALA A 475 17.02 6.32 37.00
N PRO A 476 17.51 7.56 37.15
CA PRO A 476 17.78 8.41 35.99
C PRO A 476 18.83 7.74 35.08
N PRO A 477 18.75 7.95 33.75
CA PRO A 477 19.71 7.38 32.82
C PRO A 477 21.12 7.91 33.09
N GLU A 478 22.11 7.02 33.09
CA GLU A 478 23.52 7.39 33.22
C GLU A 478 24.03 8.12 31.98
N ARG A 479 23.50 7.74 30.81
CA ARG A 479 23.84 8.31 29.51
C ARG A 479 22.64 8.29 28.58
N THR A 480 22.65 9.17 27.59
CA THR A 480 21.69 9.19 26.48
C THR A 480 22.42 8.96 25.17
N VAL A 481 22.05 7.89 24.46
CA VAL A 481 22.53 7.62 23.10
C VAL A 481 21.41 7.95 22.12
N ALA A 482 21.64 8.94 21.26
CA ALA A 482 20.71 9.23 20.17
C ALA A 482 20.99 8.34 18.97
N VAL A 483 19.95 7.84 18.31
CA VAL A 483 20.03 7.15 17.01
C VAL A 483 19.24 7.98 16.02
N ALA A 484 19.91 8.44 14.96
CA ALA A 484 19.34 9.39 14.02
C ALA A 484 19.60 8.99 12.55
N GLY A 485 18.54 9.03 11.74
CA GLY A 485 18.60 8.76 10.30
C GLY A 485 17.37 8.02 9.78
N ASP A 486 17.59 7.15 8.80
CA ASP A 486 16.56 6.32 8.18
C ASP A 486 16.43 4.94 8.84
N SER A 487 15.75 4.03 8.15
CA SER A 487 15.54 2.65 8.59
C SER A 487 16.85 1.88 8.80
N HIS A 488 17.91 2.21 8.04
CA HIS A 488 19.21 1.54 8.18
C HIS A 488 19.97 2.01 9.42
N ALA A 489 19.76 3.26 9.89
CA ALA A 489 20.23 3.67 11.21
C ALA A 489 19.36 3.06 12.33
N GLN A 490 18.03 3.06 12.13
CA GLN A 490 17.04 2.60 13.11
C GLN A 490 17.17 1.11 13.45
N GLN A 491 17.49 0.23 12.49
CA GLN A 491 17.60 -1.21 12.73
C GLN A 491 18.62 -1.55 13.83
N TYR A 492 19.69 -0.74 13.98
CA TYR A 492 20.73 -0.95 14.98
C TYR A 492 20.29 -0.59 16.42
N VAL A 493 19.11 -0.01 16.61
CA VAL A 493 18.50 0.13 17.95
C VAL A 493 18.41 -1.24 18.64
N ALA A 494 18.08 -2.29 17.90
CA ALA A 494 18.00 -3.65 18.43
C ALA A 494 19.35 -4.14 19.01
N ALA A 495 20.48 -3.74 18.40
CA ALA A 495 21.81 -4.06 18.92
C ALA A 495 22.16 -3.22 20.18
N LEU A 496 21.63 -2.01 20.30
CA LEU A 496 21.89 -1.12 21.44
C LEU A 496 21.04 -1.47 22.66
N LEU A 497 19.84 -2.00 22.49
CA LEU A 497 18.90 -2.27 23.58
C LEU A 497 19.49 -3.12 24.71
N PRO A 498 20.17 -4.26 24.44
CA PRO A 498 20.81 -5.04 25.50
C PRO A 498 21.91 -4.26 26.23
N VAL A 499 22.67 -3.43 25.51
CA VAL A 499 23.76 -2.61 26.07
C VAL A 499 23.19 -1.51 26.97
N ALA A 500 22.17 -0.81 26.48
CA ALA A 500 21.49 0.26 27.21
C ALA A 500 20.82 -0.25 28.48
N ALA A 501 20.18 -1.43 28.42
CA ALA A 501 19.57 -2.06 29.59
C ALA A 501 20.60 -2.45 30.66
N GLN A 502 21.77 -2.96 30.25
CA GLN A 502 22.83 -3.36 31.19
C GLN A 502 23.57 -2.18 31.80
N ARG A 503 23.70 -1.07 31.06
CA ARG A 503 24.48 0.12 31.46
C ARG A 503 23.62 1.31 31.88
N ASN A 504 22.30 1.11 32.05
CA ASN A 504 21.35 2.14 32.47
C ASN A 504 21.34 3.37 31.53
N TRP A 505 21.28 3.16 30.21
CA TRP A 505 21.22 4.24 29.21
C TRP A 505 19.81 4.47 28.69
N GLU A 506 19.50 5.72 28.35
CA GLU A 506 18.35 6.10 27.53
C GLU A 506 18.73 6.05 26.04
N ILE A 507 17.83 5.52 25.21
CA ILE A 507 17.93 5.62 23.75
C ILE A 507 16.98 6.71 23.27
N LEU A 508 17.48 7.67 22.49
CA LEU A 508 16.68 8.68 21.79
C LEU A 508 16.64 8.36 20.29
N GLY A 509 15.47 8.03 19.74
CA GLY A 509 15.25 7.83 18.32
C GLY A 509 14.73 9.07 17.62
N LEU A 510 15.37 9.43 16.49
CA LEU A 510 14.93 10.47 15.55
C LEU A 510 14.98 9.88 14.14
N PHE A 511 13.83 9.39 13.65
CA PHE A 511 13.79 8.58 12.42
C PHE A 511 12.92 9.18 11.32
N ARG A 512 13.39 9.04 10.09
CA ARG A 512 12.60 9.26 8.88
C ARG A 512 13.07 8.30 7.79
N GLY A 513 12.20 7.36 7.38
CA GLY A 513 12.54 6.37 6.37
C GLY A 513 12.93 7.01 5.03
N ALA A 514 13.91 6.38 4.37
CA ALA A 514 14.57 6.88 3.16
C ALA A 514 15.25 8.26 3.29
N CYS A 515 15.46 8.76 4.51
CA CYS A 515 16.15 10.02 4.79
C CYS A 515 17.29 9.80 5.81
N PRO A 516 18.46 9.27 5.36
CA PRO A 516 19.60 9.12 6.24
C PRO A 516 20.09 10.50 6.71
N LEU A 517 20.72 10.55 7.89
CA LEU A 517 21.23 11.81 8.44
C LEU A 517 22.35 12.37 7.56
N SER A 518 22.02 13.39 6.78
CA SER A 518 22.90 14.02 5.80
C SER A 518 22.53 15.50 5.63
N THR A 519 23.46 16.34 5.20
CA THR A 519 23.16 17.74 4.85
C THR A 519 22.35 17.89 3.55
N VAL A 520 22.20 16.82 2.77
CA VAL A 520 21.37 16.75 1.55
C VAL A 520 20.47 15.52 1.58
N SER A 521 19.48 15.46 0.69
CA SER A 521 18.68 14.24 0.50
C SER A 521 19.42 13.24 -0.38
N GLU A 522 19.95 12.20 0.25
CA GLU A 522 20.76 11.15 -0.39
C GLU A 522 19.93 10.19 -1.26
N THR A 523 18.65 10.02 -0.96
CA THR A 523 17.78 9.06 -1.67
C THR A 523 17.06 9.70 -2.86
N ASP A 524 16.53 10.91 -2.67
CA ASP A 524 15.90 11.70 -3.73
C ASP A 524 16.34 13.16 -3.60
N PRO A 525 17.21 13.66 -4.51
CA PRO A 525 17.68 15.05 -4.46
C PRO A 525 16.57 16.10 -4.50
N ALA A 526 15.35 15.73 -4.94
CA ALA A 526 14.18 16.60 -4.94
C ALA A 526 13.37 16.60 -3.63
N ASP A 527 13.70 15.73 -2.65
CA ASP A 527 13.03 15.71 -1.34
C ASP A 527 13.57 16.83 -0.43
N GLU A 528 13.07 18.04 -0.66
CA GLU A 528 13.33 19.21 0.20
C GLU A 528 12.90 18.96 1.64
N GLY A 529 11.86 18.14 1.83
CA GLY A 529 11.39 17.74 3.14
C GLY A 529 12.48 16.98 3.91
N CYS A 530 13.21 16.07 3.28
CA CYS A 530 14.27 15.29 3.91
C CYS A 530 15.41 16.21 4.35
N THR A 531 15.84 17.11 3.46
CA THR A 531 16.85 18.12 3.78
C THR A 531 16.44 18.99 4.97
N ALA A 532 15.19 19.47 5.01
CA ALA A 532 14.67 20.26 6.12
C ALA A 532 14.59 19.45 7.43
N TRP A 533 14.17 18.19 7.35
CA TRP A 533 14.12 17.28 8.50
C TRP A 533 15.51 16.99 9.06
N ASN A 534 16.50 16.72 8.20
CA ASN A 534 17.88 16.51 8.62
C ASN A 534 18.46 17.76 9.31
N ALA A 535 18.20 18.96 8.77
CA ALA A 535 18.63 20.20 9.40
C ALA A 535 18.02 20.38 10.79
N ALA A 536 16.71 20.10 10.93
CA ALA A 536 16.01 20.13 12.20
C ALA A 536 16.56 19.09 13.20
N VAL A 537 16.79 17.85 12.77
CA VAL A 537 17.39 16.79 13.59
C VAL A 537 18.79 17.14 14.07
N THR A 538 19.67 17.61 13.17
CA THR A 538 21.01 18.07 13.57
C THR A 538 20.91 19.21 14.58
N GLY A 539 20.02 20.17 14.36
CA GLY A 539 19.77 21.26 15.29
C GLY A 539 19.31 20.77 16.66
N GLU A 540 18.38 19.82 16.72
CA GLU A 540 17.88 19.23 17.96
C GLU A 540 19.00 18.49 18.71
N LEU A 541 19.78 17.67 18.01
CA LEU A 541 20.92 16.94 18.59
C LEU A 541 22.00 17.89 19.12
N SER A 542 22.29 18.98 18.41
CA SER A 542 23.24 20.00 18.85
C SER A 542 22.78 20.76 20.10
N GLU A 543 21.48 20.92 20.33
CA GLU A 543 20.95 21.58 21.51
C GLU A 543 20.81 20.62 22.70
N ARG A 544 20.21 19.45 22.48
CA ARG A 544 20.01 18.43 23.52
C ARG A 544 21.34 17.85 24.00
N ARG A 545 22.34 17.79 23.13
CA ARG A 545 23.70 17.26 23.37
C ARG A 545 23.68 15.90 24.07
N PRO A 546 23.17 14.85 23.40
CA PRO A 546 23.29 13.49 23.92
C PRO A 546 24.76 13.09 24.08
N ASP A 547 25.04 12.08 24.89
CA ASP A 547 26.42 11.62 25.13
C ASP A 547 27.07 11.07 23.85
N ALA A 548 26.27 10.52 22.92
CA ALA A 548 26.71 10.14 21.58
C ALA A 548 25.52 10.10 20.61
N VAL A 549 25.82 10.23 19.31
CA VAL A 549 24.88 10.01 18.20
C VAL A 549 25.35 8.81 17.38
N LEU A 550 24.50 7.79 17.25
CA LEU A 550 24.66 6.68 16.32
C LEU A 550 23.94 6.98 15.00
N THR A 551 24.66 6.87 13.90
CA THR A 551 24.14 7.09 12.54
C THR A 551 24.93 6.26 11.52
N LEU A 552 24.65 6.40 10.22
CA LEU A 552 25.33 5.64 9.17
C LEU A 552 26.68 6.25 8.77
N ALA A 553 27.67 5.40 8.48
CA ALA A 553 28.97 5.73 7.92
C ALA A 553 29.01 5.58 6.38
N THR A 554 28.27 4.61 5.87
CA THR A 554 28.17 4.30 4.44
C THR A 554 26.74 4.04 4.06
N ARG A 555 26.48 3.87 2.77
CA ARG A 555 25.19 3.42 2.24
C ARG A 555 25.37 2.67 0.92
N ASP A 556 24.28 2.07 0.46
CA ASP A 556 24.19 1.41 -0.85
C ASP A 556 25.18 0.25 -1.02
N VAL A 557 25.33 -0.60 0.00
CA VAL A 557 26.13 -1.83 -0.07
C VAL A 557 25.39 -2.87 -0.93
N ARG A 558 25.66 -2.92 -2.23
CA ARG A 558 25.02 -3.84 -3.19
C ARG A 558 26.06 -4.57 -4.03
N PRO A 559 25.70 -5.70 -4.66
CA PRO A 559 26.56 -6.37 -5.63
C PRO A 559 27.03 -5.38 -6.71
N GLY A 560 28.34 -5.36 -6.96
CA GLY A 560 28.99 -4.38 -7.83
C GLY A 560 29.71 -3.25 -7.10
N LEU A 561 29.98 -3.41 -5.79
CA LEU A 561 30.79 -2.48 -4.98
C LEU A 561 30.29 -1.04 -5.01
N THR A 562 28.98 -0.86 -4.83
CA THR A 562 28.33 0.47 -4.88
C THR A 562 28.39 1.23 -3.55
N GLU A 563 29.03 0.68 -2.52
CA GLU A 563 29.13 1.30 -1.20
C GLU A 563 29.89 2.64 -1.27
N VAL A 564 29.32 3.68 -0.67
CA VAL A 564 29.94 5.01 -0.58
C VAL A 564 29.75 5.63 0.80
N THR A 565 30.64 6.52 1.19
CA THR A 565 30.42 7.49 2.28
C THR A 565 30.07 8.84 1.66
N PRO A 566 28.79 9.26 1.69
CA PRO A 566 28.38 10.54 1.12
C PRO A 566 29.05 11.74 1.80
N ALA A 567 29.36 12.79 1.02
CA ALA A 567 29.90 14.03 1.57
C ALA A 567 28.94 14.67 2.60
N GLY A 568 27.63 14.57 2.37
CA GLY A 568 26.64 15.11 3.29
C GLY A 568 26.59 14.39 4.64
N PHE A 569 27.04 13.13 4.74
CA PHE A 569 27.23 12.46 6.03
C PHE A 569 28.38 13.12 6.81
N VAL A 570 29.52 13.31 6.13
CA VAL A 570 30.71 13.94 6.73
C VAL A 570 30.42 15.37 7.20
N GLU A 571 29.70 16.14 6.40
CA GLU A 571 29.27 17.50 6.79
C GLU A 571 28.31 17.49 7.99
N ALA A 572 27.41 16.51 8.09
CA ALA A 572 26.54 16.35 9.26
C ALA A 572 27.35 15.98 10.51
N TRP A 573 28.37 15.13 10.37
CA TRP A 573 29.28 14.80 11.48
C TRP A 573 30.06 16.01 11.96
N TRP A 574 30.54 16.88 11.06
CA TRP A 574 31.18 18.16 11.44
C TRP A 574 30.24 19.07 12.24
N LYS A 575 28.97 19.18 11.85
CA LYS A 575 27.98 19.97 12.62
C LYS A 575 27.77 19.43 14.04
N LEU A 576 27.77 18.11 14.21
CA LEU A 576 27.68 17.47 15.54
C LEU A 576 28.98 17.62 16.34
N HIS A 577 30.13 17.49 15.66
CA HIS A 577 31.46 17.75 16.23
C HIS A 577 31.56 19.16 16.81
N ASP A 578 31.17 20.17 16.03
CA ASP A 578 31.22 21.58 16.44
C ASP A 578 30.31 21.88 17.64
N ALA A 579 29.24 21.08 17.82
CA ALA A 579 28.36 21.12 18.97
C ALA A 579 28.89 20.32 20.19
N GLY A 580 30.04 19.65 20.04
CA GLY A 580 30.66 18.82 21.07
C GLY A 580 30.02 17.45 21.25
N VAL A 581 29.26 16.96 20.27
CA VAL A 581 28.54 15.68 20.34
C VAL A 581 29.36 14.59 19.61
N PRO A 582 29.80 13.52 20.31
CA PRO A 582 30.48 12.39 19.68
C PRO A 582 29.59 11.64 18.68
N VAL A 583 30.19 11.17 17.58
CA VAL A 583 29.48 10.40 16.55
C VAL A 583 30.01 8.97 16.48
N VAL A 584 29.09 8.01 16.52
CA VAL A 584 29.33 6.58 16.27
C VAL A 584 28.71 6.25 14.91
N ALA A 585 29.52 6.27 13.87
CA ALA A 585 29.08 6.04 12.49
C ALA A 585 29.20 4.55 12.13
N VAL A 586 28.08 3.92 11.76
CA VAL A 586 27.99 2.47 11.50
C VAL A 586 28.07 2.20 10.01
N ARG A 587 28.97 1.31 9.58
CA ARG A 587 29.01 0.84 8.19
C ARG A 587 27.67 0.16 7.85
N ASP A 588 27.14 0.42 6.67
CA ASP A 588 25.86 -0.17 6.26
C ASP A 588 26.00 -1.69 6.01
N ASN A 589 24.88 -2.41 6.07
CA ASN A 589 24.80 -3.84 5.76
C ASN A 589 24.53 -4.07 4.26
N PRO A 590 24.86 -5.26 3.71
CA PRO A 590 24.52 -5.63 2.35
C PRO A 590 23.02 -5.55 2.08
N ARG A 591 22.67 -5.24 0.83
CA ARG A 591 21.30 -5.18 0.33
C ARG A 591 21.12 -6.21 -0.79
N PRO A 592 20.68 -7.45 -0.46
CA PRO A 592 20.30 -8.45 -1.44
C PRO A 592 19.36 -7.89 -2.54
N GLN A 593 19.39 -8.51 -3.72
CA GLN A 593 18.45 -8.18 -4.81
C GLN A 593 17.19 -9.06 -4.77
N PHE A 594 16.93 -9.69 -3.64
CA PHE A 594 15.84 -10.63 -3.41
C PHE A 594 15.40 -10.57 -1.93
N PRO A 595 14.12 -10.79 -1.62
CA PRO A 595 13.68 -10.91 -0.23
C PRO A 595 14.26 -12.19 0.38
N VAL A 596 15.06 -12.04 1.43
CA VAL A 596 15.81 -13.17 2.02
C VAL A 596 14.91 -14.25 2.61
N PRO A 597 13.83 -13.94 3.37
CA PRO A 597 12.94 -14.99 3.88
C PRO A 597 12.28 -15.80 2.76
N GLU A 598 11.97 -15.18 1.62
CA GLU A 598 11.39 -15.88 0.47
C GLU A 598 12.41 -16.77 -0.22
N CYS A 599 13.67 -16.31 -0.33
CA CYS A 599 14.75 -17.13 -0.86
C CYS A 599 14.96 -18.38 0.00
N VAL A 600 15.09 -18.21 1.33
CA VAL A 600 15.28 -19.33 2.27
C VAL A 600 14.09 -20.29 2.24
N GLY A 601 12.86 -19.78 2.15
CA GLY A 601 11.67 -20.61 2.03
C GLY A 601 11.60 -21.43 0.73
N ARG A 602 12.19 -20.93 -0.37
CA ARG A 602 12.17 -21.59 -1.68
C ARG A 602 13.36 -22.52 -1.90
N GLU A 603 14.56 -22.05 -1.63
CA GLU A 603 15.82 -22.76 -1.89
C GLU A 603 16.25 -23.65 -0.70
N GLY A 604 15.69 -23.39 0.48
CA GLY A 604 16.05 -24.07 1.73
C GLY A 604 17.06 -23.27 2.57
N ARG A 605 17.24 -23.72 3.82
CA ARG A 605 18.23 -23.16 4.74
C ARG A 605 19.65 -23.42 4.24
N HIS A 606 20.55 -22.49 4.51
CA HIS A 606 21.96 -22.54 4.11
C HIS A 606 22.21 -22.63 2.58
N ALA A 607 21.22 -22.34 1.75
CA ALA A 607 21.40 -22.37 0.31
C ALA A 607 22.34 -21.23 -0.15
N ASP A 608 23.38 -21.59 -0.91
CA ASP A 608 24.33 -20.62 -1.49
C ASP A 608 23.63 -19.57 -2.38
N ALA A 609 22.52 -19.94 -3.01
CA ALA A 609 21.70 -19.05 -3.82
C ALA A 609 21.09 -17.88 -3.02
N CYS A 610 21.00 -18.01 -1.69
CA CYS A 610 20.53 -16.96 -0.79
C CYS A 610 21.66 -16.19 -0.10
N ALA A 611 22.93 -16.49 -0.42
CA ALA A 611 24.10 -15.77 0.08
C ALA A 611 24.63 -14.78 -0.96
N LEU A 612 25.27 -13.70 -0.50
CA LEU A 612 26.00 -12.77 -1.37
C LEU A 612 27.52 -13.01 -1.25
N PRO A 613 28.29 -12.99 -2.35
CA PRO A 613 29.75 -12.97 -2.25
C PRO A 613 30.23 -11.69 -1.55
N ARG A 614 31.04 -11.83 -0.49
CA ARG A 614 31.53 -10.68 0.30
C ARG A 614 32.28 -9.68 -0.58
N HIS A 615 33.12 -10.18 -1.48
CA HIS A 615 33.94 -9.35 -2.37
C HIS A 615 33.13 -8.57 -3.42
N ASP A 616 31.87 -8.94 -3.64
CA ASP A 616 30.98 -8.22 -4.57
C ASP A 616 30.27 -7.04 -3.90
N VAL A 617 30.15 -7.05 -2.57
CA VAL A 617 29.34 -6.09 -1.81
C VAL A 617 30.18 -5.16 -0.94
N TYR A 618 31.26 -5.67 -0.32
CA TYR A 618 32.08 -4.90 0.60
C TYR A 618 33.45 -4.57 0.02
N PRO A 619 33.73 -3.30 -0.34
CA PRO A 619 35.09 -2.86 -0.63
C PRO A 619 36.00 -3.02 0.59
N SER A 620 37.28 -3.30 0.32
CA SER A 620 38.35 -3.35 1.33
C SER A 620 39.52 -2.50 0.82
N PRO A 621 39.86 -1.38 1.50
CA PRO A 621 39.27 -0.88 2.75
C PRO A 621 37.84 -0.30 2.58
N PRO A 622 37.08 -0.09 3.67
CA PRO A 622 35.78 0.60 3.60
C PRO A 622 35.95 2.06 3.12
N PRO A 623 34.93 2.66 2.49
CA PRO A 623 35.06 4.00 1.88
C PRO A 623 35.48 5.10 2.86
N TYR A 624 35.04 5.03 4.12
CA TYR A 624 35.41 6.03 5.13
C TYR A 624 36.87 5.95 5.59
N ALA A 625 37.58 4.83 5.36
CA ALA A 625 38.96 4.68 5.83
C ALA A 625 39.96 5.56 5.06
N GLU A 626 39.60 5.98 3.85
CA GLU A 626 40.44 6.83 2.99
C GLU A 626 40.01 8.30 3.00
N LEU A 627 39.01 8.67 3.82
CA LEU A 627 38.54 10.04 3.89
C LEU A 627 39.57 10.96 4.56
N PRO A 628 39.98 12.05 3.90
CA PRO A 628 40.99 12.96 4.45
C PRO A 628 40.44 13.90 5.54
N ASP A 629 39.12 14.08 5.61
CA ASP A 629 38.46 15.14 6.38
C ASP A 629 37.34 14.60 7.27
N VAL A 630 37.70 13.80 8.28
CA VAL A 630 36.75 13.26 9.26
C VAL A 630 36.97 13.95 10.62
N PRO A 631 35.90 14.42 11.30
CA PRO A 631 36.05 15.02 12.62
C PRO A 631 36.66 14.06 13.64
N PRO A 632 37.50 14.54 14.57
CA PRO A 632 38.28 13.67 15.46
C PRO A 632 37.45 12.93 16.53
N ASN A 633 36.20 13.34 16.77
CA ASN A 633 35.28 12.66 17.68
C ASN A 633 34.28 11.74 16.95
N VAL A 634 34.54 11.42 15.68
CA VAL A 634 33.82 10.39 14.92
C VAL A 634 34.56 9.07 15.06
N SER A 635 33.81 8.02 15.37
CA SER A 635 34.30 6.65 15.44
C SER A 635 33.46 5.75 14.55
N PHE A 636 34.08 4.73 13.94
CA PHE A 636 33.42 3.86 12.96
C PHE A 636 33.19 2.45 13.51
N VAL A 637 31.96 1.95 13.42
CA VAL A 637 31.61 0.55 13.70
C VAL A 637 31.52 -0.19 12.37
N ASP A 638 32.46 -1.09 12.09
CA ASP A 638 32.39 -1.95 10.91
C ASP A 638 31.57 -3.21 11.23
N VAL A 639 30.35 -3.27 10.71
CA VAL A 639 29.45 -4.43 10.89
C VAL A 639 29.74 -5.58 9.94
N ALA A 640 30.58 -5.38 8.93
CA ALA A 640 30.84 -6.40 7.89
C ALA A 640 31.31 -7.75 8.45
N PRO A 641 32.12 -7.84 9.52
CA PRO A 641 32.48 -9.12 10.16
C PRO A 641 31.33 -9.78 10.92
N ALA A 642 30.30 -9.01 11.28
CA ALA A 642 29.14 -9.50 12.02
C ALA A 642 27.97 -9.89 11.09
N VAL A 643 28.01 -9.56 9.80
CA VAL A 643 27.00 -9.96 8.80
C VAL A 643 27.54 -10.89 7.71
N CYS A 644 28.86 -10.94 7.54
CA CYS A 644 29.51 -11.77 6.52
C CYS A 644 30.70 -12.52 7.11
N GLY A 645 30.83 -13.80 6.73
CA GLY A 645 32.07 -14.55 6.91
C GLY A 645 33.18 -14.06 5.98
N PRO A 646 34.28 -14.82 5.85
CA PRO A 646 35.42 -14.43 5.01
C PRO A 646 35.07 -14.26 3.53
N GLU A 647 34.24 -15.15 2.98
CA GLU A 647 33.93 -15.20 1.54
C GLU A 647 32.51 -14.80 1.19
N THR A 648 31.56 -15.01 2.11
CA THR A 648 30.12 -14.88 1.83
C THR A 648 29.38 -14.18 2.96
N CYS A 649 28.31 -13.48 2.60
CA CYS A 649 27.29 -12.92 3.47
C CYS A 649 26.05 -13.83 3.40
N PRO A 650 25.90 -14.79 4.33
CA PRO A 650 24.81 -15.76 4.27
C PRO A 650 23.46 -15.15 4.68
N ALA A 651 22.37 -15.79 4.25
CA ALA A 651 21.00 -15.44 4.66
C ALA A 651 20.71 -15.76 6.14
N GLU A 652 21.44 -16.71 6.71
CA GLU A 652 21.28 -17.23 8.06
C GLU A 652 22.66 -17.43 8.68
N VAL A 653 22.83 -17.01 9.94
CA VAL A 653 24.04 -17.21 10.72
C VAL A 653 23.65 -17.70 12.10
N GLY A 654 24.23 -18.82 12.54
CA GLY A 654 24.02 -19.33 13.90
C GLY A 654 22.53 -19.53 14.24
N ASN A 655 21.75 -20.11 13.32
CA ASN A 655 20.29 -20.33 13.43
C ASN A 655 19.44 -19.04 13.51
N VAL A 656 20.03 -17.88 13.23
CA VAL A 656 19.31 -16.61 13.18
C VAL A 656 19.25 -16.10 11.75
N LEU A 657 18.04 -15.77 11.28
CA LEU A 657 17.80 -15.18 9.96
C LEU A 657 18.35 -13.74 9.95
N VAL A 658 19.22 -13.43 8.98
CA VAL A 658 19.93 -12.14 8.97
C VAL A 658 19.02 -11.00 8.55
N TYR A 659 18.21 -11.18 7.50
CA TYR A 659 17.38 -10.11 6.92
C TYR A 659 15.89 -10.42 6.99
N MET A 660 15.09 -9.41 7.30
CA MET A 660 13.62 -9.50 7.29
C MET A 660 13.01 -9.32 5.89
N ASP A 661 13.74 -8.63 5.00
CA ASP A 661 13.35 -8.35 3.61
C ASP A 661 14.57 -8.42 2.68
N ASP A 662 14.72 -7.48 1.72
CA ASP A 662 15.84 -7.40 0.79
C ASP A 662 16.94 -6.39 1.20
N ASN A 663 16.84 -5.73 2.36
CA ASN A 663 17.85 -4.77 2.80
C ASN A 663 17.94 -4.51 4.31
N HIS A 664 16.95 -4.90 5.11
CA HIS A 664 16.89 -4.65 6.55
C HIS A 664 17.23 -5.90 7.35
N LEU A 665 18.03 -5.73 8.40
CA LEU A 665 18.32 -6.79 9.35
C LEU A 665 17.09 -7.14 10.17
N THR A 666 16.92 -8.43 10.50
CA THR A 666 15.95 -8.80 11.53
C THR A 666 16.39 -8.21 12.88
N ALA A 667 15.43 -7.75 13.68
CA ALA A 667 15.73 -7.24 15.02
C ALA A 667 16.41 -8.30 15.89
N THR A 668 15.99 -9.56 15.74
CA THR A 668 16.60 -10.71 16.43
C THR A 668 18.07 -10.87 16.05
N TYR A 669 18.42 -10.69 14.76
CA TYR A 669 19.83 -10.73 14.34
C TYR A 669 20.63 -9.56 14.89
N ALA A 670 20.10 -8.35 14.77
CA ALA A 670 20.75 -7.15 15.28
C ALA A 670 21.00 -7.21 16.81
N GLU A 671 20.08 -7.78 17.60
CA GLU A 671 20.28 -8.04 19.03
C GLU A 671 21.54 -8.88 19.32
N THR A 672 21.87 -9.86 18.45
CA THR A 672 23.09 -10.68 18.60
C THR A 672 24.38 -9.91 18.31
N MET A 673 24.29 -8.72 17.73
CA MET A 673 25.43 -7.83 17.49
C MET A 673 25.74 -6.94 18.71
N ALA A 674 24.97 -7.01 19.79
CA ALA A 674 25.18 -6.17 20.98
C ALA A 674 26.62 -6.13 21.52
N PRO A 675 27.39 -7.25 21.57
CA PRO A 675 28.79 -7.21 21.98
C PRO A 675 29.66 -6.28 21.13
N LEU A 676 29.48 -6.29 19.80
CA LEU A 676 30.21 -5.41 18.88
C LEU A 676 30.04 -3.93 19.26
N PHE A 677 28.82 -3.53 19.60
CA PHE A 677 28.54 -2.16 20.02
C PHE A 677 29.09 -1.90 21.43
N ALA A 678 28.88 -2.81 22.39
CA ALA A 678 29.37 -2.66 23.76
C ALA A 678 30.89 -2.45 23.81
N ASP A 679 31.64 -3.23 23.04
CA ASP A 679 33.10 -3.14 22.94
C ASP A 679 33.51 -1.82 22.28
N HIS A 680 32.83 -1.40 21.21
CA HIS A 680 33.13 -0.12 20.56
C HIS A 680 32.91 1.08 21.50
N PHE A 681 31.80 1.11 22.24
CA PHE A 681 31.54 2.17 23.22
C PHE A 681 32.60 2.18 24.34
N ALA A 682 33.03 1.01 24.81
CA ALA A 682 34.10 0.90 25.80
C ALA A 682 35.45 1.41 25.27
N ASP A 683 35.87 0.93 24.09
CA ASP A 683 37.18 1.20 23.52
C ASP A 683 37.34 2.64 23.01
N ARG A 684 36.27 3.21 22.44
CA ARG A 684 36.34 4.51 21.75
C ARG A 684 35.86 5.67 22.60
N LEU A 685 34.93 5.43 23.51
CA LEU A 685 34.35 6.48 24.34
C LEU A 685 34.68 6.30 25.83
N GLY A 686 35.22 5.15 26.24
CA GLY A 686 35.60 4.87 27.64
C GLY A 686 34.39 4.58 28.54
N TRP A 687 33.33 4.02 27.97
CA TRP A 687 32.01 3.85 28.61
C TRP A 687 31.74 2.46 29.12
#